data_AF-A0A9X7NXQ2-F1
#
_entry.id   AF-A0A9X7NXQ2-F1
#
_cell.length_a   1.000
_cell.length_b   1.000
_cell.length_c   1.000
_cell.angle_alpha   90.00
_cell.angle_beta   90.00
_cell.angle_gamma   90.00
#
_symmetry.space_group_name_H-M   'P 1'
#
loop_
_entity.id
_entity.type
_entity.pdbx_description
1 polymer ?
#
loop_
_entity_poly.entity_id
_entity_poly.type
_entity_poly.pdbx_seq_one_letter_code
_entity_poly.pdbx_strand_id
1 'polypeptide(L)'
;MSHPAPPVLTVRHDGSQGTFSAGHDVVIGRDLRADVRIPHPLVSRAHLLLRFEQGRWLGIDNGSLNGIYVNGQRVPVVDIRDGQAVNLGNPDGPRVSFEVGRHQGQAGRPPQTVSIQVPQPGQPGIARPARPPQPSGWPAPPEPAPYADPRSAGHPGVQQPYRTPSGPAPYPPPPAPHRPPAYQSVPPGPAPDAALRPGYQPPAQPPAQPVAPAEVFPPHQPATRMAPVSATPPEVGNIATRMIDILRPASSSAPDAPVGALTIGRATDNDVVISDVLASRHHAMLIPTPLGTEIRDSRSINGTFVNGVRIGSAILSEGDLVTIGNVDLEFTGGTLLRRTEAATRTGGLEVRDVCFDVEGGKRLLNNISLTARPGTLTAIIGGSGAGKTTLSRLIAGYTKPTAGSVTFEGHNIHTEYASLRSRIGMVPQDDVVHRQLTVNQALGYAAELRLPPDSSKADRDKAVAQVLEELELTKHADTRVDKLSGGQRKRASVALELLTGPSLLLLDEPTSGLDPALDRQVMLMLRGLADAGRVVMVVTHSVSYLDVCDQILLIAPGGKTAYSGPPKDVFTAMGADNYADIFANVGADPDEANRRFLERDGGPKGPAAAVPSTPPADLGSPPPESLRKQLSTIARRQVRLIVSDRGYSVFLAVLPFIVGALSLTVKGSGGLGMPGPDAPTEPQYIMVLLIIGAVFMGTALTIRDLIGERPIFKREQAVGLSTVAYLLAKVTVFCAFATAQGAIATFIVILGKGGPTQGAVMFGSANFDLFLAVAGTCVASAVLGLALSSFAQSNEQIMPMLVVSIMSQLVLAGGMIPVTGRAGLAEAAWVTPGRWGYAAGASAIDFNKLVNVPQIPKDHLWDHTKGIWLFDMGMLALLSVFYTVLVWWKIRLKR
;
A
#
# COMPACT_ATOMS: atom_id res chain seq x y z
N MET A 1 18.54 56.02 -36.53
CA MET A 1 17.13 55.60 -36.53
C MET A 1 16.91 54.78 -35.27
N SER A 2 16.13 55.29 -34.32
CA SER A 2 15.77 54.58 -33.09
C SER A 2 14.82 53.44 -33.44
N HIS A 3 15.22 52.20 -33.18
CA HIS A 3 14.27 51.07 -33.24
C HIS A 3 13.15 51.31 -32.20
N PRO A 4 11.87 51.12 -32.57
CA PRO A 4 10.78 51.21 -31.60
C PRO A 4 10.99 50.17 -30.50
N ALA A 5 10.79 50.57 -29.25
CA ALA A 5 10.90 49.66 -28.11
C ALA A 5 9.93 48.49 -28.31
N PRO A 6 10.37 47.23 -28.07
CA PRO A 6 9.53 46.07 -28.28
C PRO A 6 8.29 46.12 -27.37
N PRO A 7 7.12 45.66 -27.86
CA PRO A 7 5.87 45.76 -27.13
C PRO A 7 5.92 44.91 -25.85
N VAL A 8 5.53 45.53 -24.74
CA VAL A 8 5.38 44.88 -23.44
C VAL A 8 4.12 44.00 -23.47
N LEU A 9 4.20 42.80 -22.90
CA LEU A 9 3.09 41.86 -22.77
C LEU A 9 2.53 41.91 -21.37
N THR A 10 1.23 42.16 -21.25
CA THR A 10 0.50 42.03 -20.00
C THR A 10 -0.33 40.76 -20.03
N VAL A 11 -0.17 39.90 -19.03
CA VAL A 11 -0.91 38.65 -18.85
C VAL A 11 -1.88 38.83 -17.69
N ARG A 12 -3.16 38.47 -17.88
CA ARG A 12 -4.20 38.54 -16.85
C ARG A 12 -4.94 37.22 -16.66
N HIS A 13 -5.20 36.86 -15.40
CA HIS A 13 -6.01 35.73 -14.98
C HIS A 13 -6.58 35.93 -13.56
N ASP A 14 -7.89 35.80 -13.36
CA ASP A 14 -8.60 35.87 -12.06
C ASP A 14 -8.12 36.98 -11.10
N GLY A 15 -7.96 38.20 -11.63
CA GLY A 15 -7.52 39.37 -10.86
C GLY A 15 -6.01 39.50 -10.65
N SER A 16 -5.21 38.50 -11.04
CA SER A 16 -3.75 38.57 -11.11
C SER A 16 -3.29 39.14 -12.46
N GLN A 17 -2.32 40.06 -12.43
CA GLN A 17 -1.74 40.71 -13.61
C GLN A 17 -0.21 40.67 -13.52
N GLY A 18 0.46 40.21 -14.57
CA GLY A 18 1.92 40.29 -14.74
C GLY A 18 2.27 41.01 -16.02
N THR A 19 3.27 41.91 -15.98
CA THR A 19 3.70 42.71 -17.12
C THR A 19 5.17 42.40 -17.45
N PHE A 20 5.44 41.98 -18.69
CA PHE A 20 6.72 41.42 -19.11
C PHE A 20 7.29 42.14 -20.33
N SER A 21 8.55 42.56 -20.25
CA SER A 21 9.30 43.11 -21.37
C SER A 21 9.80 41.99 -22.29
N ALA A 22 9.88 42.27 -23.60
CA ALA A 22 10.54 41.36 -24.53
C ALA A 22 12.00 41.09 -24.11
N GLY A 23 12.39 39.82 -24.01
CA GLY A 23 13.78 39.43 -23.77
C GLY A 23 13.97 38.08 -23.06
N HIS A 24 13.05 37.69 -22.16
CA HIS A 24 13.06 36.37 -21.52
C HIS A 24 11.73 35.66 -21.78
N ASP A 25 11.76 34.33 -21.82
CA ASP A 25 10.54 33.55 -21.89
C ASP A 25 9.77 33.68 -20.57
N VAL A 26 8.47 33.87 -20.65
CA VAL A 26 7.57 33.95 -19.48
C VAL A 26 6.84 32.62 -19.36
N VAL A 27 6.95 31.97 -18.21
CA VAL A 27 6.30 30.68 -17.94
C VAL A 27 4.98 30.91 -17.21
N ILE A 28 3.90 30.41 -17.78
CA ILE A 28 2.58 30.34 -17.16
C ILE A 28 2.33 28.90 -16.71
N GLY A 29 1.96 28.68 -15.45
CA GLY A 29 1.68 27.34 -14.96
C GLY A 29 1.22 27.28 -13.50
N ARG A 30 1.00 26.07 -12.99
CA ARG A 30 0.51 25.83 -11.62
C ARG A 30 1.60 25.97 -10.54
N ASP A 31 2.86 25.81 -10.92
CA ASP A 31 4.01 25.82 -10.00
C ASP A 31 4.26 27.21 -9.41
N LEU A 32 4.81 27.26 -8.19
CA LEU A 32 5.23 28.50 -7.50
C LEU A 32 6.41 29.20 -8.20
N ARG A 33 7.13 28.49 -9.06
CA ARG A 33 8.24 29.02 -9.87
C ARG A 33 7.81 29.58 -11.21
N ALA A 34 6.54 29.45 -11.59
CA ALA A 34 6.01 30.05 -12.82
C ALA A 34 5.94 31.58 -12.63
N ASP A 35 6.30 32.33 -13.68
CA ASP A 35 6.25 33.79 -13.67
C ASP A 35 4.81 34.32 -13.54
N VAL A 36 3.84 33.59 -14.13
CA VAL A 36 2.41 33.78 -13.89
C VAL A 36 1.82 32.47 -13.36
N ARG A 37 1.45 32.48 -12.08
CA ARG A 37 0.89 31.31 -11.42
C ARG A 37 -0.62 31.21 -11.61
N ILE A 38 -1.07 30.06 -12.10
CA ILE A 38 -2.48 29.70 -12.23
C ILE A 38 -2.71 28.41 -11.43
N PRO A 39 -3.15 28.50 -10.16
CA PRO A 39 -3.27 27.37 -9.25
C PRO A 39 -4.50 26.52 -9.56
N HIS A 40 -4.55 25.91 -10.74
CA HIS A 40 -5.70 25.15 -11.22
C HIS A 40 -5.30 23.72 -11.64
N PRO A 41 -6.05 22.66 -11.27
CA PRO A 41 -5.67 21.27 -11.48
C PRO A 41 -5.51 20.86 -12.94
N LEU A 42 -6.23 21.52 -13.87
CA LEU A 42 -6.08 21.29 -15.31
C LEU A 42 -4.81 21.88 -15.90
N VAL A 43 -4.08 22.71 -15.13
CA VAL A 43 -2.89 23.42 -15.56
C VAL A 43 -1.61 22.68 -15.11
N SER A 44 -0.77 22.26 -16.06
CA SER A 44 0.57 21.71 -15.78
C SER A 44 1.48 22.69 -15.01
N ARG A 45 2.53 22.16 -14.36
CA ARG A 45 3.48 22.96 -13.56
C ARG A 45 4.08 24.13 -14.34
N ALA A 46 4.52 23.87 -15.57
CA ALA A 46 4.87 24.87 -16.58
C ALA A 46 4.05 24.54 -17.84
N HIS A 47 2.94 25.23 -18.04
CA HIS A 47 1.93 24.87 -19.03
C HIS A 47 2.15 25.58 -20.36
N LEU A 48 2.30 26.90 -20.33
CA LEU A 48 2.38 27.76 -21.50
C LEU A 48 3.65 28.62 -21.38
N LEU A 49 4.46 28.61 -22.44
CA LEU A 49 5.67 29.42 -22.57
C LEU A 49 5.39 30.59 -23.51
N LEU A 50 5.52 31.82 -23.02
CA LEU A 50 5.40 33.02 -23.85
C LEU A 50 6.80 33.48 -24.26
N ARG A 51 7.05 33.49 -25.57
CA ARG A 51 8.32 33.87 -26.16
C ARG A 51 8.14 35.04 -27.11
N PHE A 52 9.03 36.03 -27.05
CA PHE A 52 9.07 37.11 -28.03
C PHE A 52 10.05 36.76 -29.16
N GLU A 53 9.55 36.56 -30.37
CA GLU A 53 10.35 36.17 -31.54
C GLU A 53 9.87 36.90 -32.79
N GLN A 54 10.80 37.36 -33.64
CA GLN A 54 10.49 38.06 -34.91
C GLN A 54 9.51 39.25 -34.77
N GLY A 55 9.56 39.98 -33.66
CA GLY A 55 8.73 41.16 -33.44
C GLY A 55 7.31 40.89 -32.93
N ARG A 56 6.98 39.65 -32.54
CA ARG A 56 5.68 39.24 -32.01
C ARG A 56 5.81 38.33 -30.79
N TRP A 57 4.76 38.25 -29.98
CA TRP A 57 4.66 37.31 -28.86
C TRP A 57 4.02 36.01 -29.33
N LEU A 58 4.65 34.88 -29.01
CA LEU A 58 4.16 33.54 -29.28
C LEU A 58 3.89 32.82 -27.96
N GLY A 59 2.71 32.21 -27.83
CA GLY A 59 2.39 31.27 -26.77
C GLY A 59 2.61 29.85 -27.26
N ILE A 60 3.51 29.11 -26.62
CA ILE A 60 3.92 27.76 -26.99
C ILE A 60 3.48 26.79 -25.88
N ASP A 61 2.77 25.73 -26.23
CA ASP A 61 2.46 24.64 -25.30
C ASP A 61 3.76 23.96 -24.84
N ASN A 62 4.06 24.04 -23.55
CA ASN A 62 5.32 23.56 -22.98
C ASN A 62 5.24 22.06 -22.63
N GLY A 63 4.71 21.26 -23.57
CA GLY A 63 4.45 19.84 -23.35
C GLY A 63 3.43 19.59 -22.24
N SER A 64 2.44 20.47 -22.08
CA SER A 64 1.44 20.33 -21.04
C SER A 64 0.59 19.06 -21.25
N LEU A 65 0.14 18.47 -20.15
CA LEU A 65 -0.63 17.21 -20.17
C LEU A 65 -1.95 17.36 -20.93
N ASN A 66 -2.55 18.55 -20.83
CA ASN A 66 -3.92 18.80 -21.24
C ASN A 66 -3.99 19.79 -22.45
N GLY A 67 -2.93 20.56 -22.71
CA GLY A 67 -2.79 21.45 -23.87
C GLY A 67 -3.46 22.82 -23.73
N ILE A 68 -3.19 23.67 -24.73
CA ILE A 68 -3.74 25.03 -24.84
C ILE A 68 -4.88 25.04 -25.87
N TYR A 69 -5.95 25.76 -25.57
CA TYR A 69 -7.14 25.87 -26.41
C TYR A 69 -7.44 27.30 -26.81
N VAL A 70 -7.75 27.51 -28.09
CA VAL A 70 -8.20 28.79 -28.64
C VAL A 70 -9.48 28.54 -29.42
N ASN A 71 -10.57 29.25 -29.08
CA ASN A 71 -11.89 29.05 -29.68
C ASN A 71 -12.35 27.58 -29.65
N GLY A 72 -12.06 26.88 -28.55
CA GLY A 72 -12.41 25.47 -28.35
C GLY A 72 -11.53 24.45 -29.09
N GLN A 73 -10.53 24.89 -29.87
CA GLN A 73 -9.60 24.00 -30.59
C GLN A 73 -8.24 23.96 -29.90
N ARG A 74 -7.66 22.75 -29.76
CA ARG A 74 -6.33 22.57 -29.15
C ARG A 74 -5.25 23.02 -30.13
N VAL A 75 -4.37 23.93 -29.70
CA VAL A 75 -3.30 24.48 -30.52
C VAL A 75 -1.94 24.30 -29.83
N PRO A 76 -0.89 23.85 -30.55
CA PRO A 76 0.45 23.69 -29.97
C PRO A 76 1.20 25.02 -29.85
N VAL A 77 0.88 26.00 -30.70
CA VAL A 77 1.45 27.34 -30.71
C VAL A 77 0.35 28.33 -31.10
N VAL A 78 0.30 29.49 -30.46
CA VAL A 78 -0.63 30.59 -30.72
C VAL A 78 0.13 31.91 -30.85
N ASP A 79 -0.25 32.70 -31.86
CA ASP A 79 0.21 34.08 -32.02
C ASP A 79 -0.54 34.99 -31.04
N ILE A 80 0.17 35.57 -30.07
CA ILE A 80 -0.43 36.39 -29.01
C ILE A 80 -0.61 37.81 -29.51
N ARG A 81 -1.88 38.21 -29.67
CA ARG A 81 -2.30 39.54 -30.11
C ARG A 81 -2.95 40.31 -28.97
N ASP A 82 -3.07 41.61 -29.15
CA ASP A 82 -3.79 42.45 -28.19
C ASP A 82 -5.25 42.01 -28.05
N GLY A 83 -5.71 41.82 -26.80
CA GLY A 83 -7.04 41.29 -26.48
C GLY A 83 -7.22 39.78 -26.67
N GLN A 84 -6.18 39.04 -27.08
CA GLN A 84 -6.28 37.59 -27.29
C GLN A 84 -6.48 36.86 -25.96
N ALA A 85 -7.27 35.78 -25.97
CA ALA A 85 -7.40 34.89 -24.83
C ALA A 85 -7.18 33.42 -25.23
N VAL A 86 -6.68 32.64 -24.29
CA VAL A 86 -6.44 31.19 -24.42
C VAL A 86 -6.97 30.49 -23.18
N ASN A 87 -7.51 29.29 -23.33
CA ASN A 87 -7.95 28.45 -22.22
C ASN A 87 -6.92 27.34 -22.01
N LEU A 88 -6.57 27.09 -20.74
CA LEU A 88 -5.55 26.11 -20.39
C LEU A 88 -6.17 24.78 -19.94
N GLY A 89 -5.71 23.68 -20.51
CA GLY A 89 -6.07 22.32 -20.16
C GLY A 89 -7.31 21.75 -20.84
N ASN A 90 -8.38 22.51 -21.01
CA ASN A 90 -9.54 22.09 -21.80
C ASN A 90 -10.26 23.30 -22.42
N PRO A 91 -11.23 23.11 -23.33
CA PRO A 91 -11.96 24.20 -23.97
C PRO A 91 -12.63 25.17 -22.99
N ASP A 92 -13.02 24.72 -21.80
CA ASP A 92 -13.66 25.53 -20.74
C ASP A 92 -12.73 25.80 -19.54
N GLY A 93 -11.42 25.63 -19.75
CA GLY A 93 -10.42 25.71 -18.68
C GLY A 93 -10.09 27.15 -18.28
N PRO A 94 -9.19 27.33 -17.30
CA PRO A 94 -8.72 28.65 -16.87
C PRO A 94 -8.35 29.53 -18.06
N ARG A 95 -9.08 30.64 -18.21
CA ARG A 95 -8.90 31.59 -19.29
C ARG A 95 -7.82 32.60 -18.94
N VAL A 96 -6.83 32.72 -19.82
CA VAL A 96 -5.75 33.70 -19.72
C VAL A 96 -5.91 34.69 -20.85
N SER A 97 -5.93 35.98 -20.53
CA SER A 97 -6.03 37.07 -21.52
C SER A 97 -4.73 37.85 -21.61
N PHE A 98 -4.43 38.34 -22.81
CA PHE A 98 -3.20 39.04 -23.14
C PHE A 98 -3.49 40.44 -23.69
N GLU A 99 -2.70 41.42 -23.26
CA GLU A 99 -2.68 42.77 -23.82
C GLU A 99 -1.27 43.08 -24.32
N VAL A 100 -1.15 43.60 -25.53
CA VAL A 100 0.12 43.84 -26.23
C VAL A 100 0.21 45.32 -26.60
N GLY A 101 0.77 46.14 -25.70
CA GLY A 101 1.07 47.56 -25.94
C GLY A 101 0.38 48.58 -25.03
N ARG A 102 1.10 49.70 -24.78
CA ARG A 102 0.82 50.90 -23.95
C ARG A 102 0.70 50.70 -22.42
N HIS A 103 1.85 50.75 -21.73
CA HIS A 103 1.90 51.19 -20.33
C HIS A 103 2.75 52.46 -20.20
N GLN A 104 2.16 53.55 -19.69
CA GLN A 104 2.88 54.64 -19.02
C GLN A 104 2.96 54.26 -17.53
N GLY A 105 4.12 53.82 -17.06
CA GLY A 105 4.36 53.45 -15.66
C GLY A 105 5.70 52.75 -15.48
N GLN A 106 6.44 53.05 -14.40
CA GLN A 106 7.77 52.47 -14.15
C GLN A 106 7.67 50.95 -13.99
N ALA A 107 8.25 50.22 -14.94
CA ALA A 107 8.50 48.79 -14.82
C ALA A 107 9.51 48.56 -13.67
N GLY A 108 9.05 47.95 -12.58
CA GLY A 108 9.92 47.48 -11.52
C GLY A 108 10.93 46.47 -12.07
N ARG A 109 12.21 46.69 -11.79
CA ARG A 109 13.26 45.70 -12.07
C ARG A 109 12.94 44.42 -11.28
N PRO A 110 12.89 43.23 -11.91
CA PRO A 110 12.92 41.98 -11.16
C PRO A 110 14.25 41.86 -10.40
N PRO A 111 14.29 41.17 -9.24
CA PRO A 111 15.54 40.91 -8.54
C PRO A 111 16.51 40.17 -9.47
N GLN A 112 17.78 40.57 -9.46
CA GLN A 112 18.82 39.90 -10.24
C GLN A 112 18.89 38.43 -9.84
N THR A 113 18.49 37.54 -10.74
CA THR A 113 18.83 36.13 -10.65
C THR A 113 20.35 36.01 -10.74
N VAL A 114 20.97 35.64 -9.62
CA VAL A 114 22.38 35.24 -9.60
C VAL A 114 22.50 34.01 -10.49
N SER A 115 23.22 34.15 -11.60
CA SER A 115 23.63 33.01 -12.43
C SER A 115 24.60 32.15 -11.62
N ILE A 116 24.12 31.04 -11.07
CA ILE A 116 25.00 29.98 -10.58
C ILE A 116 25.52 29.23 -11.80
N GLN A 117 26.82 29.35 -12.07
CA GLN A 117 27.49 28.52 -13.07
C GLN A 117 27.27 27.04 -12.73
N VAL A 118 26.63 26.32 -13.64
CA VAL A 118 26.62 24.85 -13.64
C VAL A 118 28.04 24.39 -13.99
N PRO A 119 28.76 23.65 -13.12
CA PRO A 119 30.06 23.12 -13.48
C PRO A 119 29.89 22.09 -14.61
N GLN A 120 30.50 22.35 -15.75
CA GLN A 120 30.69 21.37 -16.81
C GLN A 120 31.60 20.23 -16.30
N PRO A 121 31.33 18.96 -16.64
CA PRO A 121 32.18 17.85 -16.22
C PRO A 121 33.52 17.90 -16.97
N GLY A 122 34.54 18.47 -16.32
CA GLY A 122 35.93 18.48 -16.75
C GLY A 122 36.68 17.21 -16.30
N GLN A 123 37.59 16.75 -17.17
CA GLN A 123 38.44 15.57 -17.06
C GLN A 123 39.28 15.47 -15.77
N PRO A 124 39.73 14.26 -15.36
CA PRO A 124 40.37 14.05 -14.08
C PRO A 124 41.84 14.52 -14.08
N GLY A 125 42.10 15.65 -13.42
CA GLY A 125 43.42 16.13 -13.04
C GLY A 125 43.74 15.76 -11.59
N ILE A 126 44.92 15.17 -11.37
CA ILE A 126 45.44 14.70 -10.09
C ILE A 126 45.79 15.89 -9.19
N ALA A 127 45.20 15.98 -7.98
CA ALA A 127 45.61 16.93 -6.94
C ALA A 127 45.76 16.22 -5.57
N ARG A 128 46.90 16.51 -4.90
CA ARG A 128 47.33 15.95 -3.60
C ARG A 128 46.48 16.49 -2.43
N PRO A 129 46.25 15.72 -1.35
CA PRO A 129 45.48 16.20 -0.21
C PRO A 129 46.29 17.14 0.71
N ALA A 130 45.67 18.26 1.09
CA ALA A 130 46.14 19.19 2.11
C ALA A 130 45.63 18.79 3.51
N ARG A 131 46.44 19.12 4.53
CA ARG A 131 46.28 18.82 5.97
C ARG A 131 45.11 19.59 6.60
N PRO A 132 44.30 19.01 7.51
CA PRO A 132 43.31 19.76 8.28
C PRO A 132 43.92 20.48 9.50
N PRO A 133 43.36 21.64 9.92
CA PRO A 133 43.80 22.40 11.10
C PRO A 133 43.28 21.83 12.43
N GLN A 134 44.08 21.98 13.50
CA GLN A 134 43.77 21.57 14.88
C GLN A 134 42.75 22.51 15.57
N PRO A 135 41.85 21.99 16.41
CA PRO A 135 41.08 22.79 17.36
C PRO A 135 41.73 22.85 18.76
N SER A 136 41.70 24.04 19.34
CA SER A 136 42.11 24.42 20.70
C SER A 136 41.14 23.92 21.78
N GLY A 137 41.68 23.69 22.99
CA GLY A 137 41.13 22.84 24.04
C GLY A 137 39.99 23.42 24.91
N TRP A 138 39.41 22.51 25.69
CA TRP A 138 38.47 22.76 26.79
C TRP A 138 38.97 22.09 28.09
N PRO A 139 38.65 22.63 29.28
CA PRO A 139 39.22 22.23 30.56
C PRO A 139 38.49 21.04 31.20
N ALA A 140 39.21 20.31 32.06
CA ALA A 140 38.74 19.11 32.76
C ALA A 140 37.70 19.38 33.87
N PRO A 141 36.77 18.44 34.14
CA PRO A 141 35.81 18.55 35.24
C PRO A 141 36.39 18.10 36.60
N PRO A 142 35.85 18.59 37.74
CA PRO A 142 36.39 18.34 39.07
C PRO A 142 35.90 17.04 39.73
N GLU A 143 36.74 16.43 40.59
CA GLU A 143 36.42 15.32 41.49
C GLU A 143 35.49 15.73 42.64
N PRO A 144 34.57 14.86 43.08
CA PRO A 144 33.95 14.94 44.40
C PRO A 144 34.55 13.95 45.42
N ALA A 145 34.72 14.45 46.65
CA ALA A 145 35.24 13.77 47.85
C ALA A 145 34.20 12.84 48.55
N PRO A 146 34.61 11.98 49.52
CA PRO A 146 33.81 10.83 50.01
C PRO A 146 33.22 11.00 51.42
N TYR A 147 32.06 10.37 51.69
CA TYR A 147 31.51 9.83 52.98
C TYR A 147 29.97 9.65 52.81
N ALA A 148 29.19 8.76 53.44
CA ALA A 148 29.36 7.71 54.44
C ALA A 148 28.12 6.77 54.39
N ASP A 149 28.33 5.51 54.77
CA ASP A 149 27.33 4.45 54.97
C ASP A 149 26.55 4.65 56.30
N PRO A 150 25.30 4.14 56.42
CA PRO A 150 25.16 3.03 57.37
C PRO A 150 24.16 1.92 56.98
N ARG A 151 24.73 0.72 56.81
CA ARG A 151 24.49 -0.54 57.55
C ARG A 151 23.21 -1.37 57.37
N SER A 152 23.52 -2.66 57.09
CA SER A 152 22.94 -3.92 57.61
C SER A 152 21.73 -4.48 56.86
N ALA A 153 21.63 -5.78 56.49
CA ALA A 153 22.36 -6.98 56.90
C ALA A 153 22.18 -8.11 55.84
N GLY A 154 23.11 -9.07 55.78
CA GLY A 154 22.83 -10.44 55.31
C GLY A 154 23.67 -10.99 54.14
N HIS A 155 24.76 -11.67 54.47
CA HIS A 155 25.48 -12.67 53.65
C HIS A 155 25.39 -14.02 54.42
N PRO A 156 25.60 -15.23 53.82
CA PRO A 156 26.76 -15.54 52.97
C PRO A 156 26.62 -16.63 51.87
N GLY A 157 27.66 -16.77 51.03
CA GLY A 157 28.02 -17.99 50.26
C GLY A 157 28.22 -17.79 48.74
N VAL A 158 29.38 -17.33 48.22
CA VAL A 158 30.63 -18.10 47.87
C VAL A 158 30.39 -19.05 46.66
N GLN A 159 31.06 -19.04 45.48
CA GLN A 159 32.43 -18.70 45.07
C GLN A 159 32.57 -18.50 43.52
N GLN A 160 33.61 -17.75 43.13
CA GLN A 160 34.17 -17.34 41.80
C GLN A 160 34.75 -18.51 40.92
N PRO A 161 35.40 -18.33 39.72
CA PRO A 161 35.90 -17.10 39.07
C PRO A 161 35.70 -16.94 37.53
N TYR A 162 35.68 -15.68 37.09
CA TYR A 162 35.95 -15.25 35.72
C TYR A 162 37.45 -14.98 35.51
N ARG A 163 38.01 -15.42 34.37
CA ARG A 163 39.32 -15.05 33.83
C ARG A 163 39.11 -14.32 32.49
N THR A 164 39.60 -13.08 32.38
CA THR A 164 39.96 -12.37 31.13
C THR A 164 41.15 -13.07 30.43
N PRO A 165 41.56 -12.81 29.15
CA PRO A 165 41.51 -11.51 28.44
C PRO A 165 41.38 -11.53 26.88
N SER A 166 41.38 -10.34 26.28
CA SER A 166 42.04 -9.90 25.02
C SER A 166 41.15 -9.12 24.04
N GLY A 167 41.62 -7.91 23.69
CA GLY A 167 40.92 -6.94 22.85
C GLY A 167 41.08 -7.17 21.34
N PRO A 168 40.31 -6.47 20.49
CA PRO A 168 40.27 -6.74 19.05
C PRO A 168 41.36 -6.00 18.25
N ALA A 169 41.93 -6.72 17.28
CA ALA A 169 42.89 -6.23 16.29
C ALA A 169 42.22 -5.49 15.10
N PRO A 170 42.99 -4.72 14.28
CA PRO A 170 42.44 -3.80 13.27
C PRO A 170 42.14 -4.45 11.89
N TYR A 171 41.19 -3.85 11.17
CA TYR A 171 40.68 -4.25 9.85
C TYR A 171 41.67 -4.04 8.67
N PRO A 172 41.62 -4.86 7.60
CA PRO A 172 42.40 -4.67 6.37
C PRO A 172 41.74 -3.71 5.36
N PRO A 173 42.52 -3.10 4.42
CA PRO A 173 42.04 -2.08 3.47
C PRO A 173 41.37 -2.65 2.20
N PRO A 174 40.58 -1.84 1.47
CA PRO A 174 39.79 -2.29 0.31
C PRO A 174 40.59 -2.38 -1.01
N PRO A 175 40.16 -3.22 -1.98
CA PRO A 175 40.81 -3.39 -3.28
C PRO A 175 40.46 -2.29 -4.31
N ALA A 176 41.37 -2.10 -5.27
CA ALA A 176 41.35 -1.06 -6.31
C ALA A 176 40.29 -1.28 -7.43
N PRO A 177 39.87 -0.22 -8.16
CA PRO A 177 38.77 -0.31 -9.12
C PRO A 177 39.20 -0.84 -10.51
N HIS A 178 38.41 -1.76 -11.03
CA HIS A 178 38.50 -2.29 -12.40
C HIS A 178 37.87 -1.35 -13.44
N ARG A 179 38.52 -1.27 -14.61
CA ARG A 179 38.17 -0.48 -15.80
C ARG A 179 37.03 -1.15 -16.59
N PRO A 180 36.03 -0.41 -17.13
CA PRO A 180 34.98 -1.00 -17.96
C PRO A 180 35.46 -1.24 -19.42
N PRO A 181 34.95 -2.28 -20.12
CA PRO A 181 35.24 -2.53 -21.53
C PRO A 181 34.45 -1.62 -22.48
N ALA A 182 35.02 -1.43 -23.67
CA ALA A 182 34.55 -0.56 -24.74
C ALA A 182 33.27 -1.06 -25.44
N TYR A 183 32.41 -0.12 -25.84
CA TYR A 183 31.25 -0.35 -26.70
C TYR A 183 31.71 -0.66 -28.14
N GLN A 184 31.32 -1.82 -28.67
CA GLN A 184 31.37 -2.11 -30.10
C GLN A 184 30.09 -1.61 -30.78
N SER A 185 30.28 -0.83 -31.85
CA SER A 185 29.29 -0.32 -32.77
C SER A 185 28.77 -1.40 -33.72
N VAL A 186 27.44 -1.55 -33.82
CA VAL A 186 26.76 -2.36 -34.85
C VAL A 186 26.31 -1.44 -35.99
N PRO A 187 26.54 -1.78 -37.28
CA PRO A 187 26.17 -0.95 -38.44
C PRO A 187 24.70 -1.13 -38.89
N PRO A 188 24.16 -0.24 -39.76
CA PRO A 188 22.73 -0.13 -40.01
C PRO A 188 22.21 -0.79 -41.31
N GLY A 189 20.92 -1.19 -41.27
CA GLY A 189 20.00 -1.32 -42.42
C GLY A 189 19.76 -2.75 -42.97
N PRO A 190 18.65 -3.05 -43.70
CA PRO A 190 17.56 -2.16 -44.17
C PRO A 190 16.13 -2.67 -43.84
N ALA A 191 15.12 -1.87 -44.22
CA ALA A 191 13.69 -2.23 -44.31
C ALA A 191 13.24 -2.13 -45.80
N PRO A 192 11.94 -2.30 -46.11
CA PRO A 192 11.14 -3.53 -46.17
C PRO A 192 10.78 -3.88 -47.63
N ASP A 193 10.28 -5.09 -47.90
CA ASP A 193 9.64 -5.38 -49.19
C ASP A 193 8.30 -6.12 -49.04
N ALA A 194 7.41 -5.76 -49.96
CA ALA A 194 5.98 -5.99 -49.93
C ALA A 194 5.53 -7.24 -50.71
N ALA A 195 4.22 -7.50 -50.59
CA ALA A 195 3.35 -8.33 -51.44
C ALA A 195 3.22 -9.82 -51.07
N LEU A 196 2.02 -10.22 -50.61
CA LEU A 196 0.98 -10.81 -51.46
C LEU A 196 -0.28 -11.15 -50.61
N ARG A 197 -1.43 -10.58 -50.99
CA ARG A 197 -2.78 -11.07 -50.61
C ARG A 197 -3.16 -12.21 -51.56
N PRO A 198 -4.02 -13.17 -51.16
CA PRO A 198 -5.47 -12.99 -51.44
C PRO A 198 -6.45 -13.67 -50.46
N GLY A 199 -7.72 -13.24 -50.51
CA GLY A 199 -8.87 -14.12 -50.23
C GLY A 199 -9.79 -13.71 -49.08
N TYR A 200 -10.88 -13.01 -49.41
CA TYR A 200 -12.02 -12.71 -48.53
C TYR A 200 -13.15 -13.72 -48.80
N GLN A 201 -13.72 -14.32 -47.76
CA GLN A 201 -14.99 -15.08 -47.81
C GLN A 201 -15.87 -14.66 -46.61
N PRO A 202 -17.18 -14.40 -46.81
CA PRO A 202 -18.09 -13.89 -45.77
C PRO A 202 -18.65 -15.01 -44.86
N PRO A 203 -19.02 -14.70 -43.60
CA PRO A 203 -19.53 -15.69 -42.65
C PRO A 203 -21.04 -15.98 -42.81
N ALA A 204 -21.40 -17.23 -42.53
CA ALA A 204 -22.74 -17.82 -42.63
C ALA A 204 -23.68 -17.43 -41.47
N GLN A 205 -24.98 -17.40 -41.78
CA GLN A 205 -26.10 -17.13 -40.86
C GLN A 205 -26.39 -18.32 -39.91
N PRO A 206 -26.83 -18.07 -38.67
CA PRO A 206 -27.34 -19.12 -37.76
C PRO A 206 -28.84 -19.42 -37.97
N PRO A 207 -29.31 -20.65 -37.68
CA PRO A 207 -30.69 -21.08 -37.96
C PRO A 207 -31.71 -20.68 -36.88
N ALA A 208 -32.96 -20.55 -37.32
CA ALA A 208 -34.15 -20.17 -36.56
C ALA A 208 -34.67 -21.29 -35.63
N GLN A 209 -35.25 -20.90 -34.50
CA GLN A 209 -35.93 -21.78 -33.54
C GLN A 209 -37.46 -21.82 -33.80
N PRO A 210 -38.16 -22.93 -33.46
CA PRO A 210 -39.59 -23.09 -33.72
C PRO A 210 -40.48 -22.52 -32.60
N VAL A 211 -41.69 -22.13 -32.99
CA VAL A 211 -42.78 -21.52 -32.21
C VAL A 211 -43.85 -22.56 -31.85
N ALA A 212 -44.44 -22.45 -30.65
CA ALA A 212 -45.89 -22.57 -30.30
C ALA A 212 -46.11 -23.15 -28.87
N PRO A 213 -47.31 -23.00 -28.24
CA PRO A 213 -48.30 -21.91 -28.30
C PRO A 213 -48.78 -21.43 -26.90
N ALA A 214 -49.72 -20.48 -26.93
CA ALA A 214 -50.25 -19.65 -25.85
C ALA A 214 -51.19 -20.32 -24.84
N GLU A 215 -51.23 -19.79 -23.61
CA GLU A 215 -52.33 -19.92 -22.66
C GLU A 215 -52.82 -18.55 -22.15
N VAL A 216 -54.13 -18.51 -21.94
CA VAL A 216 -55.01 -17.36 -21.71
C VAL A 216 -55.27 -17.20 -20.21
N PHE A 217 -55.27 -15.98 -19.69
CA PHE A 217 -55.94 -15.65 -18.42
C PHE A 217 -56.83 -14.40 -18.54
N PRO A 218 -57.99 -14.34 -17.85
CA PRO A 218 -59.01 -13.31 -18.05
C PRO A 218 -58.87 -12.10 -17.10
N PRO A 219 -59.62 -10.99 -17.32
CA PRO A 219 -59.41 -9.69 -16.68
C PRO A 219 -60.35 -9.44 -15.49
N HIS A 220 -59.95 -8.64 -14.50
CA HIS A 220 -60.85 -7.75 -13.74
C HIS A 220 -60.07 -6.66 -12.95
N GLN A 221 -60.50 -5.41 -13.10
CA GLN A 221 -60.30 -4.23 -12.23
C GLN A 221 -61.63 -3.96 -11.45
N PRO A 222 -61.80 -2.91 -10.63
CA PRO A 222 -60.97 -2.30 -9.57
C PRO A 222 -61.79 -2.04 -8.26
N ALA A 223 -61.18 -1.57 -7.16
CA ALA A 223 -61.87 -0.73 -6.16
C ALA A 223 -60.92 0.04 -5.23
N THR A 224 -61.11 1.35 -5.21
CA THR A 224 -60.43 2.38 -4.42
C THR A 224 -60.93 2.44 -2.97
N ARG A 225 -60.03 2.70 -2.00
CA ARG A 225 -60.34 3.52 -0.81
C ARG A 225 -59.06 4.13 -0.23
N MET A 226 -59.05 5.47 -0.13
CA MET A 226 -57.99 6.26 0.49
C MET A 226 -58.31 6.60 1.96
N ALA A 227 -57.21 6.82 2.70
CA ALA A 227 -56.97 7.67 3.89
C ALA A 227 -56.96 7.00 5.29
N PRO A 228 -56.19 7.52 6.29
CA PRO A 228 -55.09 8.50 6.24
C PRO A 228 -53.79 8.04 6.94
N VAL A 229 -52.78 8.90 6.81
CA VAL A 229 -51.39 8.86 7.30
C VAL A 229 -51.24 8.60 8.80
N SER A 230 -50.36 7.67 9.19
CA SER A 230 -49.35 7.84 10.26
C SER A 230 -48.44 6.62 10.40
N ALA A 231 -47.17 6.90 10.75
CA ALA A 231 -46.13 5.99 11.24
C ALA A 231 -45.26 5.21 10.22
N THR A 232 -44.03 5.71 10.08
CA THR A 232 -42.75 4.98 9.83
C THR A 232 -42.59 4.12 8.56
N PRO A 233 -41.59 4.37 7.68
CA PRO A 233 -41.22 3.39 6.67
C PRO A 233 -40.59 2.16 7.35
N PRO A 234 -40.96 0.94 6.93
CA PRO A 234 -40.55 -0.29 7.58
C PRO A 234 -39.15 -0.74 7.13
N GLU A 235 -38.37 -1.19 8.10
CA GLU A 235 -37.22 -2.08 7.92
C GLU A 235 -37.67 -3.40 7.28
N VAL A 236 -37.49 -3.58 5.96
CA VAL A 236 -37.64 -4.89 5.28
C VAL A 236 -36.79 -4.88 4.00
N GLY A 237 -35.94 -5.85 3.64
CA GLY A 237 -35.59 -7.12 4.22
C GLY A 237 -34.37 -7.66 3.47
N ASN A 238 -33.29 -7.96 4.20
CA ASN A 238 -31.95 -8.12 3.64
C ASN A 238 -31.54 -9.59 3.33
N ILE A 239 -32.49 -10.52 3.27
CA ILE A 239 -32.19 -11.96 3.19
C ILE A 239 -32.68 -12.60 1.89
N ALA A 240 -33.87 -12.27 1.38
CA ALA A 240 -34.42 -12.90 0.18
C ALA A 240 -33.77 -12.39 -1.13
N THR A 241 -33.38 -11.12 -1.20
CA THR A 241 -32.76 -10.52 -2.39
C THR A 241 -31.32 -11.02 -2.63
N ARG A 242 -30.61 -11.43 -1.57
CA ARG A 242 -29.20 -11.88 -1.66
C ARG A 242 -29.01 -13.22 -2.38
N MET A 243 -30.02 -14.08 -2.41
CA MET A 243 -29.88 -15.40 -3.05
C MET A 243 -30.15 -15.39 -4.56
N ILE A 244 -30.90 -14.41 -5.07
CA ILE A 244 -31.27 -14.34 -6.50
C ILE A 244 -30.22 -13.58 -7.32
N ASP A 245 -29.46 -12.66 -6.72
CA ASP A 245 -28.39 -11.91 -7.41
C ASP A 245 -27.08 -12.71 -7.61
N ILE A 246 -26.91 -13.85 -6.93
CA ILE A 246 -25.69 -14.70 -7.02
C ILE A 246 -25.69 -15.58 -8.29
N LEU A 247 -26.85 -15.76 -8.94
CA LEU A 247 -27.02 -16.74 -10.03
C LEU A 247 -27.09 -16.14 -11.44
N ARG A 248 -26.95 -14.82 -11.61
CA ARG A 248 -26.95 -14.19 -12.95
C ARG A 248 -25.52 -14.02 -13.48
N PRO A 249 -25.18 -14.53 -14.68
CA PRO A 249 -23.87 -14.32 -15.28
C PRO A 249 -23.64 -12.82 -15.53
N ALA A 250 -22.43 -12.35 -15.19
CA ALA A 250 -22.01 -10.98 -15.43
C ALA A 250 -21.86 -10.73 -16.94
N SER A 251 -22.90 -10.22 -17.59
CA SER A 251 -22.76 -9.56 -18.88
C SER A 251 -22.16 -8.18 -18.66
N SER A 252 -21.07 -7.88 -19.36
CA SER A 252 -20.36 -6.60 -19.36
C SER A 252 -21.08 -5.48 -20.14
N SER A 253 -22.36 -5.66 -20.45
CA SER A 253 -23.21 -4.64 -21.06
C SER A 253 -23.92 -3.89 -19.94
N ALA A 254 -23.74 -2.56 -19.90
CA ALA A 254 -24.56 -1.67 -19.08
C ALA A 254 -26.05 -2.03 -19.30
N PRO A 255 -26.91 -2.01 -18.27
CA PRO A 255 -28.34 -2.04 -18.51
C PRO A 255 -28.67 -0.86 -19.44
N ASP A 256 -29.38 -1.09 -20.55
CA ASP A 256 -29.83 0.00 -21.41
C ASP A 256 -30.57 1.02 -20.53
N ALA A 257 -30.05 2.26 -20.50
CA ALA A 257 -30.60 3.31 -19.68
C ALA A 257 -32.07 3.55 -20.11
N PRO A 258 -33.02 3.64 -19.17
CA PRO A 258 -34.40 3.99 -19.49
C PRO A 258 -34.45 5.30 -20.30
N VAL A 259 -35.41 5.43 -21.22
CA VAL A 259 -35.56 6.64 -22.04
C VAL A 259 -35.74 7.85 -21.11
N GLY A 260 -34.81 8.82 -21.20
CA GLY A 260 -34.80 10.03 -20.38
C GLY A 260 -33.96 9.94 -19.08
N ALA A 261 -33.31 8.82 -18.82
CA ALA A 261 -32.37 8.70 -17.70
C ALA A 261 -31.01 9.35 -18.04
N LEU A 262 -30.42 10.06 -17.07
CA LEU A 262 -29.06 10.58 -17.16
C LEU A 262 -28.09 9.59 -16.53
N THR A 263 -27.02 9.27 -17.25
CA THR A 263 -25.95 8.39 -16.79
C THR A 263 -24.88 9.18 -16.05
N ILE A 264 -24.35 8.59 -14.96
CA ILE A 264 -23.30 9.19 -14.14
C ILE A 264 -22.13 8.22 -14.07
N GLY A 265 -20.91 8.68 -14.30
CA GLY A 265 -19.73 7.83 -14.15
C GLY A 265 -18.42 8.49 -14.56
N ARG A 266 -17.31 7.76 -14.41
CA ARG A 266 -15.97 8.26 -14.76
C ARG A 266 -15.69 8.29 -16.25
N ALA A 267 -16.37 7.44 -17.02
CA ALA A 267 -16.16 7.38 -18.46
C ALA A 267 -16.77 8.61 -19.15
N THR A 268 -16.14 9.06 -20.23
CA THR A 268 -16.50 10.30 -20.94
C THR A 268 -17.78 10.19 -21.77
N ASP A 269 -18.35 9.00 -21.85
CA ASP A 269 -19.62 8.67 -22.50
C ASP A 269 -20.82 8.73 -21.55
N ASN A 270 -20.63 9.14 -20.29
CA ASN A 270 -21.73 9.46 -19.37
C ASN A 270 -22.19 10.92 -19.52
N ASP A 271 -23.45 11.18 -19.19
CA ASP A 271 -24.02 12.53 -19.19
C ASP A 271 -23.42 13.42 -18.09
N VAL A 272 -23.21 12.85 -16.90
CA VAL A 272 -22.50 13.49 -15.78
C VAL A 272 -21.17 12.77 -15.56
N VAL A 273 -20.09 13.40 -16.04
CA VAL A 273 -18.74 12.84 -15.95
C VAL A 273 -18.08 13.19 -14.61
N ILE A 274 -17.75 12.15 -13.83
CA ILE A 274 -17.04 12.29 -12.55
C ILE A 274 -15.58 11.89 -12.76
N SER A 275 -14.68 12.89 -12.85
CA SER A 275 -13.24 12.71 -13.05
C SER A 275 -12.49 12.22 -11.79
N ASP A 276 -13.06 11.24 -11.07
CA ASP A 276 -12.49 10.65 -9.85
C ASP A 276 -12.15 9.18 -10.09
N VAL A 277 -10.95 8.75 -9.67
CA VAL A 277 -10.44 7.39 -9.95
C VAL A 277 -11.27 6.30 -9.26
N LEU A 278 -11.98 6.63 -8.18
CA LEU A 278 -12.82 5.70 -7.43
C LEU A 278 -14.24 5.61 -7.96
N ALA A 279 -14.65 6.48 -8.88
CA ALA A 279 -15.91 6.34 -9.58
C ALA A 279 -15.81 5.21 -10.62
N SER A 280 -16.76 4.26 -10.57
CA SER A 280 -16.98 3.30 -11.65
C SER A 280 -17.19 3.99 -12.99
N ARG A 281 -16.81 3.30 -14.09
CA ARG A 281 -16.96 3.83 -15.46
C ARG A 281 -18.39 4.27 -15.75
N HIS A 282 -19.37 3.45 -15.39
CA HIS A 282 -20.79 3.79 -15.33
C HIS A 282 -21.24 3.47 -13.90
N HIS A 283 -21.49 4.51 -13.11
CA HIS A 283 -21.64 4.42 -11.66
C HIS A 283 -23.11 4.35 -11.24
N ALA A 284 -23.91 5.29 -11.72
CA ALA A 284 -25.31 5.42 -11.35
C ALA A 284 -26.11 6.01 -12.52
N MET A 285 -27.43 6.00 -12.37
CA MET A 285 -28.37 6.66 -13.28
C MET A 285 -29.33 7.53 -12.49
N LEU A 286 -29.66 8.71 -13.00
CA LEU A 286 -30.78 9.52 -12.55
C LEU A 286 -31.95 9.25 -13.48
N ILE A 287 -33.04 8.74 -12.92
CA ILE A 287 -34.24 8.33 -13.65
C ILE A 287 -35.36 9.28 -13.23
N PRO A 288 -35.87 10.15 -14.12
CA PRO A 288 -37.04 10.96 -13.84
C PRO A 288 -38.25 10.04 -13.64
N THR A 289 -38.93 10.13 -12.49
CA THR A 289 -40.16 9.39 -12.21
C THR A 289 -41.30 10.34 -11.86
N PRO A 290 -42.57 9.90 -11.92
CA PRO A 290 -43.71 10.71 -11.47
C PRO A 290 -43.65 11.12 -9.98
N LEU A 291 -42.84 10.42 -9.17
CA LEU A 291 -42.68 10.68 -7.74
C LEU A 291 -41.47 11.58 -7.42
N GLY A 292 -40.68 11.97 -8.43
CA GLY A 292 -39.41 12.69 -8.27
C GLY A 292 -38.27 12.03 -9.06
N THR A 293 -37.07 12.56 -8.96
CA THR A 293 -35.90 11.95 -9.63
C THR A 293 -35.35 10.81 -8.77
N GLU A 294 -35.35 9.60 -9.28
CA GLU A 294 -34.73 8.43 -8.65
C GLU A 294 -33.26 8.37 -9.02
N ILE A 295 -32.35 8.31 -8.04
CA ILE A 295 -30.99 7.84 -8.29
C ILE A 295 -30.94 6.33 -8.11
N ARG A 296 -30.39 5.61 -9.10
CA ARG A 296 -30.22 4.17 -9.05
C ARG A 296 -28.75 3.82 -9.27
N ASP A 297 -28.18 3.07 -8.34
CA ASP A 297 -26.82 2.58 -8.44
C ASP A 297 -26.72 1.50 -9.53
N SER A 298 -25.77 1.65 -10.45
CA SER A 298 -25.58 0.74 -11.59
C SER A 298 -24.67 -0.44 -11.23
N ARG A 299 -24.79 -0.98 -10.01
CA ARG A 299 -23.86 -1.93 -9.39
C ARG A 299 -22.43 -1.38 -9.34
N SER A 300 -22.33 -0.12 -8.92
CA SER A 300 -21.04 0.53 -8.75
C SER A 300 -20.19 -0.22 -7.73
N ILE A 301 -18.88 -0.17 -7.95
CA ILE A 301 -17.92 -0.88 -7.10
C ILE A 301 -17.93 -0.26 -5.71
N ASN A 302 -17.74 1.06 -5.63
CA ASN A 302 -17.60 1.74 -4.35
C ASN A 302 -18.95 2.14 -3.71
N GLY A 303 -20.06 1.95 -4.43
CA GLY A 303 -21.39 2.33 -3.99
C GLY A 303 -21.71 3.80 -4.25
N THR A 304 -22.98 4.07 -4.48
CA THR A 304 -23.57 5.40 -4.43
C THR A 304 -24.07 5.68 -3.01
N PHE A 305 -23.79 6.87 -2.49
CA PHE A 305 -24.26 7.30 -1.17
C PHE A 305 -25.15 8.53 -1.29
N VAL A 306 -26.21 8.58 -0.50
CA VAL A 306 -27.09 9.74 -0.39
C VAL A 306 -27.14 10.12 1.09
N ASN A 307 -26.74 11.35 1.43
CA ASN A 307 -26.67 11.86 2.80
C ASN A 307 -25.91 10.92 3.75
N GLY A 308 -24.77 10.37 3.27
CA GLY A 308 -23.90 9.46 4.03
C GLY A 308 -24.34 8.00 4.06
N VAL A 309 -25.55 7.67 3.58
CA VAL A 309 -26.09 6.31 3.56
C VAL A 309 -25.89 5.67 2.20
N ARG A 310 -25.34 4.45 2.15
CA ARG A 310 -25.18 3.70 0.90
C ARG A 310 -26.55 3.25 0.39
N ILE A 311 -26.87 3.56 -0.86
CA ILE A 311 -28.14 3.22 -1.50
C ILE A 311 -27.94 2.28 -2.69
N GLY A 312 -28.98 1.49 -2.99
CA GLY A 312 -29.12 0.82 -4.29
C GLY A 312 -30.04 1.61 -5.23
N SER A 313 -31.06 2.25 -4.67
CA SER A 313 -31.94 3.21 -5.32
C SER A 313 -32.53 4.15 -4.24
N ALA A 314 -32.75 5.42 -4.57
CA ALA A 314 -33.40 6.39 -3.71
C ALA A 314 -34.09 7.49 -4.53
N ILE A 315 -35.23 8.01 -4.07
CA ILE A 315 -35.81 9.24 -4.62
C ILE A 315 -35.09 10.44 -3.99
N LEU A 316 -34.55 11.32 -4.82
CA LEU A 316 -33.82 12.51 -4.39
C LEU A 316 -34.78 13.69 -4.14
N SER A 317 -34.50 14.41 -3.06
CA SER A 317 -35.11 15.69 -2.70
C SER A 317 -34.14 16.84 -2.96
N GLU A 318 -34.66 18.04 -3.21
CA GLU A 318 -33.84 19.25 -3.35
C GLU A 318 -32.89 19.43 -2.16
N GLY A 319 -31.60 19.61 -2.45
CA GLY A 319 -30.53 19.74 -1.46
C GLY A 319 -29.92 18.41 -0.99
N ASP A 320 -30.40 17.25 -1.45
CA ASP A 320 -29.79 15.97 -1.12
C ASP A 320 -28.34 15.89 -1.62
N LEU A 321 -27.46 15.35 -0.77
CA LEU A 321 -26.05 15.18 -1.09
C LEU A 321 -25.79 13.77 -1.60
N VAL A 322 -25.41 13.67 -2.87
CA VAL A 322 -24.97 12.42 -3.51
C VAL A 322 -23.46 12.35 -3.53
N THR A 323 -22.90 11.33 -2.87
CA THR A 323 -21.45 11.08 -2.86
C THR A 323 -21.11 9.91 -3.77
N ILE A 324 -20.20 10.15 -4.72
CA ILE A 324 -19.65 9.16 -5.65
C ILE A 324 -18.13 9.31 -5.69
N GLY A 325 -17.40 8.24 -5.32
CA GLY A 325 -15.95 8.32 -5.16
C GLY A 325 -15.56 9.32 -4.07
N ASN A 326 -14.64 10.23 -4.36
CA ASN A 326 -14.32 11.36 -3.47
C ASN A 326 -15.06 12.66 -3.85
N VAL A 327 -16.14 12.60 -4.63
CA VAL A 327 -16.88 13.79 -5.09
C VAL A 327 -18.27 13.83 -4.48
N ASP A 328 -18.62 14.99 -3.92
CA ASP A 328 -19.98 15.29 -3.46
C ASP A 328 -20.70 16.17 -4.48
N LEU A 329 -21.91 15.74 -4.82
CA LEU A 329 -22.81 16.38 -5.76
C LEU A 329 -24.11 16.73 -5.02
N GLU A 330 -24.56 17.97 -5.14
CA GLU A 330 -25.81 18.43 -4.56
C GLU A 330 -26.91 18.31 -5.62
N PHE A 331 -28.04 17.72 -5.24
CA PHE A 331 -29.20 17.62 -6.11
C PHE A 331 -29.97 18.94 -6.14
N THR A 332 -30.01 19.58 -7.30
CA THR A 332 -30.68 20.86 -7.51
C THR A 332 -31.25 20.97 -8.91
N GLY A 333 -32.50 21.40 -9.02
CA GLY A 333 -33.16 21.64 -10.30
C GLY A 333 -33.33 20.38 -11.15
N GLY A 334 -33.49 19.22 -10.52
CA GLY A 334 -33.63 17.93 -11.22
C GLY A 334 -32.32 17.32 -11.72
N THR A 335 -31.17 17.93 -11.43
CA THR A 335 -29.84 17.45 -11.81
C THR A 335 -28.87 17.44 -10.63
N LEU A 336 -27.69 16.86 -10.81
CA LEU A 336 -26.61 16.86 -9.83
C LEU A 336 -25.56 17.90 -10.21
N LEU A 337 -25.38 18.89 -9.35
CA LEU A 337 -24.35 19.91 -9.50
C LEU A 337 -23.23 19.63 -8.50
N ARG A 338 -21.98 19.81 -8.93
CA ARG A 338 -20.85 19.75 -7.99
C ARG A 338 -21.01 20.88 -6.99
N ARG A 339 -20.95 20.57 -5.70
CA ARG A 339 -21.01 21.59 -4.65
C ARG A 339 -19.95 22.67 -4.92
N THR A 340 -20.39 23.91 -5.08
CA THR A 340 -19.54 25.04 -5.51
C THR A 340 -18.43 25.31 -4.48
N GLU A 341 -17.23 25.65 -4.95
CA GLU A 341 -16.02 25.83 -4.13
C GLU A 341 -16.16 26.85 -2.97
N ALA A 342 -17.14 27.76 -3.05
CA ALA A 342 -17.45 28.71 -1.99
C ALA A 342 -18.01 28.03 -0.71
N ALA A 343 -18.74 26.91 -0.85
CA ALA A 343 -19.20 26.09 0.28
C ALA A 343 -18.12 25.12 0.79
N THR A 344 -17.07 24.84 0.00
CA THR A 344 -15.87 24.11 0.48
C THR A 344 -14.88 24.99 1.24
N ARG A 345 -15.05 26.33 1.29
CA ARG A 345 -14.29 27.19 2.22
C ARG A 345 -14.72 27.04 3.69
N THR A 346 -15.90 26.46 3.91
CA THR A 346 -16.37 25.89 5.19
C THR A 346 -16.08 24.39 5.31
N GLY A 347 -15.44 23.78 4.31
CA GLY A 347 -14.97 22.40 4.31
C GLY A 347 -13.58 22.28 4.93
N GLY A 348 -13.23 21.09 5.40
CA GLY A 348 -11.97 20.79 6.09
C GLY A 348 -12.16 19.79 7.22
N LEU A 349 -11.09 19.56 7.98
CA LEU A 349 -11.13 18.77 9.20
C LEU A 349 -11.53 19.66 10.38
N GLU A 350 -12.50 19.20 11.17
CA GLU A 350 -12.86 19.78 12.45
C GLU A 350 -12.85 18.72 13.53
N VAL A 351 -12.02 18.94 14.54
CA VAL A 351 -11.96 18.19 15.78
C VAL A 351 -12.58 19.06 16.85
N ARG A 352 -13.64 18.59 17.51
CA ARG A 352 -14.38 19.36 18.52
C ARG A 352 -14.45 18.58 19.83
N ASP A 353 -13.81 19.12 20.85
CA ASP A 353 -13.83 18.66 22.25
C ASP A 353 -13.58 17.16 22.42
N VAL A 354 -12.63 16.63 21.64
CA VAL A 354 -12.36 15.20 21.61
C VAL A 354 -11.68 14.74 22.89
N CYS A 355 -12.32 13.75 23.52
CA CYS A 355 -11.78 13.00 24.65
C CYS A 355 -11.61 11.53 24.29
N PHE A 356 -10.58 10.90 24.83
CA PHE A 356 -10.34 9.47 24.62
C PHE A 356 -9.80 8.82 25.89
N ASP A 357 -10.56 7.85 26.39
CA ASP A 357 -10.27 7.06 27.58
C ASP A 357 -9.97 5.61 27.17
N VAL A 358 -8.92 5.01 27.74
CA VAL A 358 -8.53 3.62 27.48
C VAL A 358 -9.16 2.69 28.50
N GLU A 359 -9.32 1.41 28.14
CA GLU A 359 -9.68 0.33 29.07
C GLU A 359 -8.83 0.42 30.35
N GLY A 360 -9.50 0.56 31.50
CA GLY A 360 -8.87 0.89 32.79
C GLY A 360 -9.06 2.34 33.26
N GLY A 361 -9.80 3.17 32.52
CA GLY A 361 -10.25 4.51 32.95
C GLY A 361 -9.20 5.62 32.83
N LYS A 362 -8.06 5.35 32.20
CA LYS A 362 -7.01 6.36 31.96
C LYS A 362 -7.38 7.24 30.77
N ARG A 363 -7.53 8.54 31.00
CA ARG A 363 -7.71 9.54 29.94
C ARG A 363 -6.40 9.81 29.21
N LEU A 364 -6.41 9.65 27.89
CA LEU A 364 -5.25 9.93 27.02
C LEU A 364 -5.39 11.24 26.23
N LEU A 365 -6.61 11.68 25.96
CA LEU A 365 -6.91 12.97 25.32
C LEU A 365 -8.06 13.64 26.07
N ASN A 366 -7.95 14.95 26.27
CA ASN A 366 -8.88 15.74 27.06
C ASN A 366 -9.23 17.05 26.34
N ASN A 367 -10.45 17.11 25.79
CA ASN A 367 -11.02 18.30 25.15
C ASN A 367 -10.13 18.91 24.06
N ILE A 368 -9.56 18.07 23.19
CA ILE A 368 -8.78 18.56 22.06
C ILE A 368 -9.71 19.11 20.98
N SER A 369 -9.44 20.35 20.55
CA SER A 369 -10.16 21.03 19.46
C SER A 369 -9.18 21.58 18.44
N LEU A 370 -9.48 21.39 17.15
CA LEU A 370 -8.64 21.80 16.02
C LEU A 370 -9.48 21.99 14.77
N THR A 371 -9.15 22.97 13.94
CA THR A 371 -9.71 23.11 12.59
C THR A 371 -8.57 23.19 11.59
N ALA A 372 -8.62 22.39 10.52
CA ALA A 372 -7.66 22.42 9.43
C ALA A 372 -8.42 22.49 8.09
N ARG A 373 -8.23 23.59 7.35
CA ARG A 373 -8.94 23.86 6.09
C ARG A 373 -8.21 23.26 4.89
N PRO A 374 -8.88 23.01 3.75
CA PRO A 374 -8.23 22.68 2.49
C PRO A 374 -7.12 23.68 2.18
N GLY A 375 -5.96 23.20 1.74
CA GLY A 375 -4.81 24.07 1.52
C GLY A 375 -3.87 24.20 2.73
N THR A 376 -4.24 23.65 3.90
CA THR A 376 -3.46 23.84 5.12
C THR A 376 -2.51 22.67 5.43
N LEU A 377 -1.30 23.01 5.85
CA LEU A 377 -0.32 22.11 6.45
C LEU A 377 -0.29 22.36 7.96
N THR A 378 -0.78 21.40 8.74
CA THR A 378 -0.86 21.48 10.20
C THR A 378 0.13 20.52 10.86
N ALA A 379 1.00 21.01 11.74
CA ALA A 379 1.87 20.17 12.55
C ALA A 379 1.25 19.88 13.92
N ILE A 380 1.19 18.59 14.31
CA ILE A 380 0.87 18.16 15.67
C ILE A 380 2.19 17.85 16.38
N ILE A 381 2.53 18.65 17.38
CA ILE A 381 3.78 18.54 18.14
C ILE A 381 3.50 18.34 19.64
N GLY A 382 4.53 17.94 20.38
CA GLY A 382 4.42 17.68 21.83
C GLY A 382 5.40 16.61 22.30
N GLY A 383 5.55 16.50 23.62
CA GLY A 383 6.42 15.50 24.24
C GLY A 383 6.06 14.05 23.90
N SER A 384 6.96 13.12 24.21
CA SER A 384 6.68 11.68 24.10
C SER A 384 5.52 11.32 25.02
N GLY A 385 4.58 10.50 24.53
CA GLY A 385 3.40 10.11 25.30
C GLY A 385 2.30 11.17 25.48
N ALA A 386 2.42 12.36 24.85
CA ALA A 386 1.41 13.42 24.95
C ALA A 386 0.06 13.07 24.28
N GLY A 387 -0.02 12.01 23.46
CA GLY A 387 -1.26 11.59 22.80
C GLY A 387 -1.35 11.94 21.30
N LYS A 388 -0.27 12.41 20.67
CA LYS A 388 -0.24 12.80 19.24
C LYS A 388 -0.71 11.68 18.29
N THR A 389 -0.10 10.49 18.43
CA THR A 389 -0.48 9.30 17.64
C THR A 389 -1.89 8.80 17.98
N THR A 390 -2.36 9.00 19.22
CA THR A 390 -3.74 8.69 19.58
C THR A 390 -4.72 9.61 18.85
N LEU A 391 -4.44 10.91 18.79
CA LEU A 391 -5.25 11.88 18.07
C LEU A 391 -5.27 11.58 16.56
N SER A 392 -4.13 11.28 15.94
CA SER A 392 -4.09 10.94 14.51
C SER A 392 -4.89 9.69 14.18
N ARG A 393 -4.92 8.68 15.05
CA ARG A 393 -5.76 7.48 14.88
C ARG A 393 -7.26 7.76 14.99
N LEU A 394 -7.66 8.69 15.86
CA LEU A 394 -9.05 9.16 15.93
C LEU A 394 -9.43 9.90 14.65
N ILE A 395 -8.59 10.83 14.19
CA ILE A 395 -8.84 11.55 12.93
C ILE A 395 -8.87 10.60 11.73
N ALA A 396 -8.04 9.56 11.71
CA ALA A 396 -8.05 8.53 10.67
C ALA A 396 -9.28 7.59 10.72
N GLY A 397 -10.12 7.69 11.75
CA GLY A 397 -11.27 6.80 11.97
C GLY A 397 -10.94 5.40 12.47
N TYR A 398 -9.68 5.11 12.82
CA TYR A 398 -9.25 3.78 13.30
C TYR A 398 -9.70 3.47 14.73
N THR A 399 -9.92 4.51 15.54
CA THR A 399 -10.48 4.43 16.88
C THR A 399 -11.60 5.45 17.00
N LYS A 400 -12.57 5.23 17.89
CA LYS A 400 -13.65 6.19 18.15
C LYS A 400 -13.35 7.02 19.41
N PRO A 401 -13.70 8.31 19.43
CA PRO A 401 -13.57 9.12 20.62
C PRO A 401 -14.58 8.67 21.68
N THR A 402 -14.22 8.83 22.96
CA THR A 402 -15.11 8.57 24.09
C THR A 402 -16.15 9.69 24.23
N ALA A 403 -15.75 10.93 23.92
CA ALA A 403 -16.63 12.10 23.81
C ALA A 403 -16.08 13.09 22.77
N GLY A 404 -16.92 14.01 22.31
CA GLY A 404 -16.61 14.95 21.23
C GLY A 404 -16.85 14.35 19.84
N SER A 405 -16.51 15.10 18.79
CA SER A 405 -16.75 14.70 17.40
C SER A 405 -15.59 15.07 16.49
N VAL A 406 -15.36 14.24 15.48
CA VAL A 406 -14.44 14.54 14.37
C VAL A 406 -15.24 14.54 13.07
N THR A 407 -15.24 15.67 12.37
CA THR A 407 -15.91 15.82 11.08
C THR A 407 -14.92 16.22 9.99
N PHE A 408 -15.10 15.70 8.78
CA PHE A 408 -14.34 16.08 7.59
C PHE A 408 -15.31 16.42 6.46
N GLU A 409 -15.19 17.62 5.89
CA GLU A 409 -16.08 18.11 4.81
C GLU A 409 -17.57 18.09 5.19
N GLY A 410 -17.87 18.24 6.49
CA GLY A 410 -19.23 18.20 7.03
C GLY A 410 -19.74 16.81 7.42
N HIS A 411 -18.99 15.75 7.10
CA HIS A 411 -19.33 14.37 7.44
C HIS A 411 -18.65 13.93 8.73
N ASN A 412 -19.33 13.19 9.60
CA ASN A 412 -18.70 12.66 10.80
C ASN A 412 -17.91 11.38 10.48
N ILE A 413 -16.61 11.41 10.74
CA ILE A 413 -15.66 10.35 10.35
C ILE A 413 -16.05 9.00 10.94
N HIS A 414 -16.62 8.97 12.14
CA HIS A 414 -16.87 7.73 12.88
C HIS A 414 -18.24 7.11 12.58
N THR A 415 -19.21 7.92 12.15
CA THR A 415 -20.55 7.44 11.76
C THR A 415 -20.64 7.19 10.25
N GLU A 416 -19.89 7.95 9.44
CA GLU A 416 -19.90 7.87 7.98
C GLU A 416 -18.55 7.34 7.43
N TYR A 417 -17.86 6.49 8.21
CA TYR A 417 -16.51 6.02 7.85
C TYR A 417 -16.45 5.33 6.49
N ALA A 418 -17.50 4.58 6.12
CA ALA A 418 -17.54 3.82 4.88
C ALA A 418 -17.43 4.70 3.62
N SER A 419 -18.04 5.89 3.61
CA SER A 419 -17.97 6.85 2.51
C SER A 419 -16.70 7.71 2.57
N LEU A 420 -16.11 7.89 3.76
CA LEU A 420 -14.93 8.74 3.96
C LEU A 420 -13.58 8.02 3.89
N ARG A 421 -13.53 6.70 4.07
CA ARG A 421 -12.27 5.94 4.19
C ARG A 421 -11.31 6.14 3.01
N SER A 422 -11.81 6.42 1.81
CA SER A 422 -10.97 6.68 0.64
C SER A 422 -10.46 8.11 0.53
N ARG A 423 -11.15 9.05 1.20
CA ARG A 423 -10.78 10.47 1.29
C ARG A 423 -9.69 10.73 2.32
N ILE A 424 -9.45 9.78 3.23
CA ILE A 424 -8.49 9.88 4.32
C ILE A 424 -7.31 8.94 4.06
N GLY A 425 -6.13 9.51 3.81
CA GLY A 425 -4.87 8.78 3.71
C GLY A 425 -4.06 8.87 5.00
N MET A 426 -3.50 7.75 5.48
CA MET A 426 -2.64 7.71 6.67
C MET A 426 -1.30 7.07 6.32
N VAL A 427 -0.22 7.85 6.46
CA VAL A 427 1.16 7.40 6.27
C VAL A 427 1.77 7.13 7.65
N PRO A 428 2.07 5.87 8.01
CA PRO A 428 2.68 5.55 9.30
C PRO A 428 4.13 6.03 9.39
N GLN A 429 4.70 5.96 10.61
CA GLN A 429 6.11 6.25 10.88
C GLN A 429 7.03 5.36 10.04
N ASP A 430 6.89 4.04 10.16
CA ASP A 430 7.68 3.08 9.39
C ASP A 430 7.27 3.05 7.92
N ASP A 431 8.24 2.90 7.02
CA ASP A 431 8.00 2.74 5.58
C ASP A 431 7.40 1.35 5.28
N VAL A 432 6.07 1.27 5.29
CA VAL A 432 5.30 0.04 5.01
C VAL A 432 5.19 -0.18 3.50
N VAL A 433 6.31 -0.53 2.87
CA VAL A 433 6.42 -0.81 1.43
C VAL A 433 7.26 -2.07 1.19
N HIS A 434 6.89 -2.87 0.19
CA HIS A 434 7.69 -4.03 -0.21
C HIS A 434 9.07 -3.59 -0.75
N ARG A 435 10.10 -3.79 0.07
CA ARG A 435 11.47 -3.33 -0.19
C ARG A 435 12.12 -4.00 -1.42
N GLN A 436 11.70 -5.22 -1.74
CA GLN A 436 12.24 -6.03 -2.83
C GLN A 436 11.71 -5.61 -4.22
N LEU A 437 10.58 -4.89 -4.27
CA LEU A 437 9.95 -4.46 -5.53
C LEU A 437 10.52 -3.12 -6.00
N THR A 438 10.34 -2.82 -7.29
CA THR A 438 10.53 -1.45 -7.79
C THR A 438 9.38 -0.55 -7.36
N VAL A 439 9.57 0.77 -7.33
CA VAL A 439 8.50 1.73 -6.97
C VAL A 439 7.27 1.53 -7.86
N ASN A 440 7.49 1.39 -9.17
CA ASN A 440 6.43 1.17 -10.15
C ASN A 440 5.69 -0.16 -9.90
N GLN A 441 6.39 -1.24 -9.55
CA GLN A 441 5.77 -2.51 -9.19
C GLN A 441 4.95 -2.41 -7.89
N ALA A 442 5.50 -1.75 -6.87
CA ALA A 442 4.82 -1.57 -5.59
C ALA A 442 3.52 -0.76 -5.76
N LEU A 443 3.59 0.36 -6.49
CA LEU A 443 2.42 1.18 -6.81
C LEU A 443 1.45 0.47 -7.74
N GLY A 444 1.94 -0.29 -8.72
CA GLY A 444 1.09 -1.05 -9.64
C GLY A 444 0.26 -2.13 -8.95
N TYR A 445 0.87 -2.92 -8.05
CA TYR A 445 0.11 -3.89 -7.26
C TYR A 445 -0.85 -3.22 -6.26
N ALA A 446 -0.44 -2.10 -5.64
CA ALA A 446 -1.33 -1.34 -4.78
C ALA A 446 -2.51 -0.75 -5.57
N ALA A 447 -2.28 -0.26 -6.79
CA ALA A 447 -3.32 0.25 -7.68
C ALA A 447 -4.29 -0.85 -8.10
N GLU A 448 -3.82 -2.08 -8.35
CA GLU A 448 -4.69 -3.23 -8.62
C GLU A 448 -5.60 -3.62 -7.43
N LEU A 449 -5.18 -3.32 -6.20
CA LEU A 449 -5.92 -3.66 -4.96
C LEU A 449 -6.74 -2.51 -4.39
N ARG A 450 -6.38 -1.26 -4.69
CA ARG A 450 -7.00 -0.05 -4.12
C ARG A 450 -7.90 0.68 -5.11
N LEU A 451 -7.65 0.55 -6.42
CA LEU A 451 -8.49 1.18 -7.44
C LEU A 451 -9.62 0.24 -7.88
N PRO A 452 -10.75 0.79 -8.36
CA PRO A 452 -11.88 -0.01 -8.81
C PRO A 452 -11.48 -1.09 -9.83
N PRO A 453 -11.99 -2.34 -9.70
CA PRO A 453 -11.65 -3.47 -10.58
C PRO A 453 -12.10 -3.34 -12.04
N ASP A 454 -12.90 -2.32 -12.39
CA ASP A 454 -13.25 -1.92 -13.76
C ASP A 454 -12.23 -0.92 -14.36
N SER A 455 -11.26 -0.46 -13.57
CA SER A 455 -10.13 0.30 -14.06
C SER A 455 -9.33 -0.55 -15.04
N SER A 456 -9.10 -0.01 -16.24
CA SER A 456 -8.22 -0.67 -17.21
C SER A 456 -6.77 -0.64 -16.72
N LYS A 457 -5.90 -1.45 -17.33
CA LYS A 457 -4.47 -1.36 -17.04
C LYS A 457 -3.91 0.04 -17.34
N ALA A 458 -4.36 0.65 -18.44
CA ALA A 458 -3.96 2.00 -18.83
C ALA A 458 -4.41 3.06 -17.80
N ASP A 459 -5.62 2.92 -17.23
CA ASP A 459 -6.10 3.81 -16.16
C ASP A 459 -5.20 3.74 -14.92
N ARG A 460 -4.85 2.50 -14.51
CA ARG A 460 -3.96 2.28 -13.36
C ARG A 460 -2.56 2.84 -13.62
N ASP A 461 -2.00 2.55 -14.79
CA ASP A 461 -0.67 3.03 -15.18
C ASP A 461 -0.63 4.57 -15.22
N LYS A 462 -1.71 5.21 -15.69
CA LYS A 462 -1.87 6.68 -15.65
C LYS A 462 -1.92 7.22 -14.22
N ALA A 463 -2.71 6.61 -13.33
CA ALA A 463 -2.79 7.00 -11.93
C ALA A 463 -1.43 6.87 -11.23
N VAL A 464 -0.71 5.76 -11.47
CA VAL A 464 0.65 5.55 -10.95
C VAL A 464 1.62 6.61 -11.48
N ALA A 465 1.59 6.89 -12.79
CA ALA A 465 2.44 7.92 -13.40
C ALA A 465 2.19 9.31 -12.81
N GLN A 466 0.93 9.68 -12.61
CA GLN A 466 0.54 10.97 -12.02
C GLN A 466 1.08 11.12 -10.60
N VAL A 467 0.96 10.08 -9.76
CA VAL A 467 1.48 10.10 -8.38
C VAL A 467 3.01 10.16 -8.36
N LEU A 468 3.67 9.41 -9.24
CA LEU A 468 5.13 9.45 -9.39
C LEU A 468 5.63 10.83 -9.80
N GLU A 469 4.93 11.50 -10.70
CA GLU A 469 5.23 12.87 -11.12
C GLU A 469 5.00 13.86 -9.97
N GLU A 470 3.85 13.75 -9.28
CA GLU A 470 3.48 14.64 -8.17
C GLU A 470 4.53 14.64 -7.06
N LEU A 471 5.11 13.47 -6.76
CA LEU A 471 6.12 13.28 -5.71
C LEU A 471 7.57 13.30 -6.22
N GLU A 472 7.76 13.63 -7.50
CA GLU A 472 9.08 13.70 -8.15
C GLU A 472 9.88 12.39 -8.07
N LEU A 473 9.18 11.27 -8.16
CA LEU A 473 9.73 9.91 -8.14
C LEU A 473 9.84 9.27 -9.52
N THR A 474 9.44 9.94 -10.59
CA THR A 474 9.46 9.41 -11.98
C THR A 474 10.80 8.80 -12.36
N LYS A 475 11.92 9.47 -12.03
CA LYS A 475 13.29 8.98 -12.33
C LYS A 475 13.66 7.72 -11.53
N HIS A 476 12.95 7.44 -10.46
CA HIS A 476 13.16 6.31 -9.57
C HIS A 476 12.06 5.24 -9.69
N ALA A 477 11.16 5.35 -10.69
CA ALA A 477 10.05 4.42 -10.90
C ALA A 477 10.53 2.95 -10.97
N ASP A 478 11.61 2.69 -11.68
CA ASP A 478 12.19 1.34 -11.84
C ASP A 478 13.32 1.03 -10.84
N THR A 479 13.57 1.92 -9.88
CA THR A 479 14.51 1.66 -8.79
C THR A 479 13.83 0.79 -7.73
N ARG A 480 14.55 -0.21 -7.21
CA ARG A 480 14.07 -1.01 -6.07
C ARG A 480 13.94 -0.15 -4.82
N VAL A 481 12.89 -0.39 -4.04
CA VAL A 481 12.59 0.40 -2.82
C VAL A 481 13.72 0.31 -1.78
N ASP A 482 14.40 -0.84 -1.68
CA ASP A 482 15.57 -1.02 -0.81
C ASP A 482 16.80 -0.21 -1.22
N LYS A 483 16.88 0.26 -2.47
CA LYS A 483 17.98 1.09 -3.00
C LYS A 483 17.68 2.59 -2.97
N LEU A 484 16.50 3.00 -2.53
CA LEU A 484 16.14 4.41 -2.40
C LEU A 484 16.82 5.06 -1.18
N SER A 485 17.09 6.36 -1.28
CA SER A 485 17.45 7.17 -0.10
C SER A 485 16.31 7.20 0.93
N GLY A 486 16.60 7.65 2.16
CA GLY A 486 15.59 7.82 3.21
C GLY A 486 14.40 8.66 2.76
N GLY A 487 14.67 9.87 2.25
CA GLY A 487 13.63 10.77 1.77
C GLY A 487 12.85 10.18 0.59
N GLN A 488 13.52 9.59 -0.40
CA GLN A 488 12.85 8.97 -1.56
C GLN A 488 11.93 7.82 -1.16
N ARG A 489 12.34 7.00 -0.19
CA ARG A 489 11.51 5.91 0.32
C ARG A 489 10.29 6.45 1.08
N LYS A 490 10.44 7.52 1.87
CA LYS A 490 9.28 8.18 2.49
C LYS A 490 8.31 8.72 1.43
N ARG A 491 8.82 9.33 0.36
CA ARG A 491 7.96 9.74 -0.78
C ARG A 491 7.23 8.55 -1.39
N ALA A 492 7.88 7.39 -1.55
CA ALA A 492 7.22 6.18 -2.05
C ALA A 492 6.13 5.66 -1.08
N SER A 493 6.33 5.79 0.23
CA SER A 493 5.30 5.51 1.25
C SER A 493 4.09 6.44 1.11
N VAL A 494 4.32 7.75 0.87
CA VAL A 494 3.25 8.73 0.61
C VAL A 494 2.54 8.42 -0.73
N ALA A 495 3.30 8.03 -1.75
CA ALA A 495 2.78 7.69 -3.08
C ALA A 495 1.70 6.60 -3.02
N LEU A 496 1.89 5.57 -2.19
CA LEU A 496 0.91 4.49 -2.02
C LEU A 496 -0.43 5.00 -1.51
N GLU A 497 -0.42 5.97 -0.58
CA GLU A 497 -1.65 6.58 -0.06
C GLU A 497 -2.28 7.56 -1.04
N LEU A 498 -1.49 8.20 -1.91
CA LEU A 498 -2.01 9.12 -2.93
C LEU A 498 -2.71 8.43 -4.12
N LEU A 499 -2.56 7.10 -4.28
CA LEU A 499 -3.21 6.37 -5.38
C LEU A 499 -4.73 6.55 -5.41
N THR A 500 -5.38 6.68 -4.25
CA THR A 500 -6.83 6.88 -4.15
C THR A 500 -7.24 8.35 -4.14
N GLY A 501 -6.29 9.27 -4.29
CA GLY A 501 -6.53 10.72 -4.29
C GLY A 501 -7.16 11.27 -3.00
N PRO A 502 -6.64 10.98 -1.79
CA PRO A 502 -7.24 11.44 -0.55
C PRO A 502 -7.18 12.98 -0.42
N SER A 503 -8.26 13.57 0.10
CA SER A 503 -8.37 15.00 0.40
C SER A 503 -7.78 15.36 1.78
N LEU A 504 -7.76 14.39 2.72
CA LEU A 504 -7.09 14.49 4.03
C LEU A 504 -5.91 13.52 4.07
N LEU A 505 -4.70 14.04 4.28
CA LEU A 505 -3.49 13.23 4.41
C LEU A 505 -2.88 13.42 5.80
N LEU A 506 -2.80 12.34 6.56
CA LEU A 506 -2.17 12.27 7.88
C LEU A 506 -0.82 11.57 7.76
N LEU A 507 0.23 12.14 8.35
CA LEU A 507 1.55 11.54 8.36
C LEU A 507 2.07 11.47 9.79
N ASP A 508 2.46 10.27 10.22
CA ASP A 508 3.11 10.05 11.51
C ASP A 508 4.62 10.05 11.32
N GLU A 509 5.30 10.99 11.98
CA GLU A 509 6.75 11.13 12.02
C GLU A 509 7.43 11.03 10.64
N PRO A 510 7.01 11.83 9.63
CA PRO A 510 7.44 11.63 8.25
C PRO A 510 8.93 11.93 8.01
N THR A 511 9.58 12.64 8.94
CA THR A 511 10.96 13.10 8.79
C THR A 511 11.92 12.43 9.79
N SER A 512 11.41 11.50 10.60
CA SER A 512 12.22 10.77 11.58
C SER A 512 13.30 9.93 10.89
N GLY A 513 14.53 10.03 11.39
CA GLY A 513 15.67 9.26 10.88
C GLY A 513 16.23 9.74 9.52
N LEU A 514 15.79 10.90 9.02
CA LEU A 514 16.35 11.55 7.84
C LEU A 514 17.47 12.52 8.22
N ASP A 515 18.39 12.76 7.27
CA ASP A 515 19.31 13.89 7.41
C ASP A 515 18.55 15.23 7.26
N PRO A 516 19.11 16.36 7.74
CA PRO A 516 18.42 17.65 7.71
C PRO A 516 18.04 18.12 6.29
N ALA A 517 18.83 17.75 5.27
CA ALA A 517 18.56 18.14 3.89
C ALA A 517 17.35 17.41 3.30
N LEU A 518 17.22 16.11 3.59
CA LEU A 518 16.09 15.27 3.18
C LEU A 518 14.84 15.60 4.00
N ASP A 519 14.98 15.92 5.28
CA ASP A 519 13.89 16.43 6.15
C ASP A 519 13.20 17.64 5.48
N ARG A 520 13.99 18.67 5.14
CA ARG A 520 13.50 19.85 4.42
C ARG A 520 12.76 19.49 3.12
N GLN A 521 13.34 18.58 2.33
CA GLN A 521 12.74 18.16 1.06
C GLN A 521 11.40 17.44 1.25
N VAL A 522 11.23 16.65 2.30
CA VAL A 522 9.96 16.00 2.63
C VAL A 522 8.95 17.05 3.09
N MET A 523 9.31 17.98 3.98
CA MET A 523 8.40 19.03 4.44
C MET A 523 7.92 19.94 3.29
N LEU A 524 8.81 20.33 2.37
CA LEU A 524 8.43 21.11 1.19
C LEU A 524 7.52 20.34 0.23
N MET A 525 7.71 19.03 0.10
CA MET A 525 6.80 18.18 -0.67
C MET A 525 5.40 18.15 -0.02
N LEU A 526 5.32 18.01 1.31
CA LEU A 526 4.03 18.04 2.03
C LEU A 526 3.33 19.39 1.91
N ARG A 527 4.08 20.49 1.96
CA ARG A 527 3.58 21.84 1.65
C ARG A 527 3.00 21.89 0.24
N GLY A 528 3.70 21.35 -0.76
CA GLY A 528 3.19 21.28 -2.14
C GLY A 528 1.91 20.45 -2.29
N LEU A 529 1.74 19.38 -1.50
CA LEU A 529 0.48 18.61 -1.46
C LEU A 529 -0.66 19.42 -0.84
N ALA A 530 -0.37 20.21 0.21
CA ALA A 530 -1.34 21.13 0.79
C ALA A 530 -1.70 22.24 -0.21
N ASP A 531 -0.73 22.87 -0.87
CA ASP A 531 -0.94 23.89 -1.91
C ASP A 531 -1.79 23.40 -3.10
N ALA A 532 -1.86 22.08 -3.31
CA ALA A 532 -2.75 21.46 -4.29
C ALA A 532 -4.21 21.30 -3.80
N GLY A 533 -4.55 21.84 -2.63
CA GLY A 533 -5.90 21.86 -2.06
C GLY A 533 -6.17 20.80 -0.99
N ARG A 534 -5.19 19.96 -0.62
CA ARG A 534 -5.39 18.92 0.40
C ARG A 534 -5.29 19.50 1.82
N VAL A 535 -5.93 18.84 2.77
CA VAL A 535 -5.64 19.02 4.20
C VAL A 535 -4.49 18.07 4.55
N VAL A 536 -3.35 18.61 4.99
CA VAL A 536 -2.18 17.80 5.34
C VAL A 536 -1.87 17.98 6.82
N MET A 537 -1.78 16.89 7.56
CA MET A 537 -1.37 16.89 8.95
C MET A 537 -0.11 16.08 9.17
N VAL A 538 0.83 16.64 9.92
CA VAL A 538 2.10 16.01 10.26
C VAL A 538 2.19 15.88 11.76
N VAL A 539 2.19 14.66 12.26
CA VAL A 539 2.59 14.38 13.64
C VAL A 539 4.11 14.30 13.67
N THR A 540 4.77 15.14 14.46
CA THR A 540 6.23 15.18 14.53
C THR A 540 6.73 15.54 15.93
N HIS A 541 7.86 14.99 16.33
CA HIS A 541 8.67 15.49 17.45
C HIS A 541 9.83 16.39 16.98
N SER A 542 10.11 16.42 15.67
CA SER A 542 11.08 17.35 15.08
C SER A 542 10.48 18.75 15.02
N VAL A 543 11.23 19.71 15.55
CA VAL A 543 10.89 21.14 15.48
C VAL A 543 11.53 21.85 14.29
N SER A 544 12.34 21.11 13.52
CA SER A 544 12.92 21.58 12.28
C SER A 544 11.82 21.81 11.24
N TYR A 545 11.90 22.92 10.50
CA TYR A 545 11.01 23.24 9.39
C TYR A 545 9.52 23.41 9.75
N LEU A 546 9.19 23.65 11.02
CA LEU A 546 7.82 23.97 11.45
C LEU A 546 7.33 25.31 10.88
N ASP A 547 8.24 26.20 10.49
CA ASP A 547 7.97 27.45 9.77
C ASP A 547 7.34 27.24 8.38
N VAL A 548 7.43 26.04 7.81
CA VAL A 548 6.76 25.67 6.56
C VAL A 548 5.26 25.37 6.78
N CYS A 549 4.84 25.12 8.02
CA CYS A 549 3.45 24.81 8.36
C CYS A 549 2.62 26.10 8.49
N ASP A 550 1.32 26.03 8.19
CA ASP A 550 0.41 27.16 8.42
C ASP A 550 -0.01 27.24 9.89
N GLN A 551 -0.08 26.08 10.54
CA GLN A 551 -0.58 25.94 11.90
C GLN A 551 0.16 24.84 12.66
N ILE A 552 0.26 25.02 13.98
CA ILE A 552 0.76 24.06 14.93
C ILE A 552 -0.33 23.78 15.97
N LEU A 553 -0.51 22.51 16.32
CA LEU A 553 -1.18 22.07 17.54
C LEU A 553 -0.13 21.47 18.49
N LEU A 554 0.12 22.15 19.61
CA LEU A 554 0.99 21.67 20.67
C LEU A 554 0.17 20.94 21.73
N ILE A 555 0.42 19.64 21.88
CA ILE A 555 -0.22 18.78 22.86
C ILE A 555 0.71 18.58 24.06
N ALA A 556 0.23 18.95 25.24
CA ALA A 556 0.89 18.74 26.51
C ALA A 556 0.67 17.31 27.04
N PRO A 557 1.52 16.81 27.95
CA PRO A 557 1.27 15.57 28.68
C PRO A 557 -0.15 15.52 29.27
N GLY A 558 -0.76 14.33 29.26
CA GLY A 558 -2.18 14.17 29.64
C GLY A 558 -3.17 14.51 28.52
N GLY A 559 -2.68 14.81 27.31
CA GLY A 559 -3.51 14.99 26.12
C GLY A 559 -4.31 16.28 26.13
N LYS A 560 -3.68 17.36 26.60
CA LYS A 560 -4.28 18.70 26.70
C LYS A 560 -3.67 19.64 25.67
N THR A 561 -4.44 20.59 25.17
CA THR A 561 -3.90 21.60 24.24
C THR A 561 -3.13 22.66 25.02
N ALA A 562 -1.86 22.89 24.67
CA ALA A 562 -1.07 24.00 25.20
C ALA A 562 -0.99 25.19 24.22
N TYR A 563 -1.10 24.93 22.92
CA TYR A 563 -1.13 25.98 21.90
C TYR A 563 -1.79 25.48 20.62
N SER A 564 -2.55 26.35 19.96
CA SER A 564 -3.02 26.15 18.59
C SER A 564 -2.92 27.46 17.82
N GLY A 565 -2.29 27.46 16.65
CA GLY A 565 -2.11 28.68 15.85
C GLY A 565 -0.88 28.66 14.95
N PRO A 566 -0.54 29.79 14.30
CA PRO A 566 0.58 29.88 13.37
C PRO A 566 1.95 29.71 14.04
N PRO A 567 2.93 29.01 13.44
CA PRO A 567 4.26 28.80 14.02
C PRO A 567 4.96 30.06 14.54
N LYS A 568 4.80 31.18 13.82
CA LYS A 568 5.42 32.47 14.15
C LYS A 568 4.99 33.04 15.52
N ASP A 569 3.81 32.67 16.01
CA ASP A 569 3.23 33.24 17.23
C ASP A 569 3.48 32.34 18.46
N VAL A 570 4.08 31.15 18.27
CA VAL A 570 4.23 30.14 19.33
C VAL A 570 5.15 30.62 20.45
N PHE A 571 6.28 31.25 20.13
CA PHE A 571 7.26 31.73 21.12
C PHE A 571 6.67 32.82 22.00
N THR A 572 5.98 33.79 21.40
CA THR A 572 5.27 34.85 22.12
C THR A 572 4.17 34.30 23.00
N ALA A 573 3.38 33.35 22.50
CA ALA A 573 2.30 32.74 23.26
C ALA A 573 2.76 31.91 24.46
N MET A 574 3.88 31.19 24.28
CA MET A 574 4.43 30.32 25.31
C MET A 574 5.39 31.04 26.26
N GLY A 575 5.77 32.30 25.95
CA GLY A 575 6.72 33.07 26.74
C GLY A 575 8.12 32.43 26.79
N ALA A 576 8.59 31.92 25.65
CA ALA A 576 9.85 31.17 25.55
C ALA A 576 10.57 31.48 24.22
N ASP A 577 11.90 31.39 24.22
CA ASP A 577 12.72 31.79 23.06
C ASP A 577 13.00 30.63 22.09
N ASN A 578 12.79 29.38 22.52
CA ASN A 578 13.02 28.19 21.70
C ASN A 578 12.07 27.05 22.09
N TYR A 579 11.97 26.04 21.23
CA TYR A 579 11.05 24.92 21.45
C TYR A 579 11.46 24.00 22.61
N ALA A 580 12.75 23.92 22.96
CA ALA A 580 13.19 23.09 24.07
C ALA A 580 12.63 23.62 25.40
N ASP A 581 12.67 24.94 25.60
CA ASP A 581 12.09 25.61 26.76
C ASP A 581 10.55 25.47 26.78
N ILE A 582 9.90 25.59 25.61
CA ILE A 582 8.46 25.33 25.48
C ILE A 582 8.12 23.92 25.97
N PHE A 583 8.82 22.90 25.47
CA PHE A 583 8.54 21.52 25.87
C PHE A 583 8.86 21.25 27.35
N ALA A 584 9.92 21.85 27.89
CA ALA A 584 10.25 21.74 29.31
C ALA A 584 9.17 22.37 30.19
N ASN A 585 8.74 23.60 29.88
CA ASN A 585 7.73 24.33 30.65
C ASN A 585 6.37 23.66 30.58
N VAL A 586 5.93 23.27 29.37
CA VAL A 586 4.66 22.55 29.16
C VAL A 586 4.68 21.15 29.77
N GLY A 587 5.86 20.50 29.79
CA GLY A 587 6.03 19.21 30.43
C GLY A 587 5.99 19.27 31.96
N ALA A 588 6.53 20.35 32.53
CA ALA A 588 6.57 20.58 33.97
C ALA A 588 5.18 20.91 34.56
N ASP A 589 4.40 21.74 33.86
CA ASP A 589 3.03 22.08 34.26
C ASP A 589 2.06 22.08 33.05
N PRO A 590 1.57 20.90 32.64
CA PRO A 590 0.62 20.76 31.54
C PRO A 590 -0.72 21.47 31.79
N ASP A 591 -1.12 21.58 33.06
CA ASP A 591 -2.41 22.14 33.46
C ASP A 591 -2.39 23.66 33.35
N GLU A 592 -1.29 24.27 33.77
CA GLU A 592 -1.08 25.71 33.59
C GLU A 592 -1.00 26.10 32.12
N ALA A 593 -0.26 25.33 31.31
CA ALA A 593 -0.17 25.58 29.87
C ALA A 593 -1.56 25.52 29.20
N ASN A 594 -2.38 24.54 29.58
CA ASN A 594 -3.74 24.42 29.07
C ASN A 594 -4.65 25.55 29.56
N ARG A 595 -4.55 25.95 30.83
CA ARG A 595 -5.31 27.08 31.38
C ARG A 595 -5.01 28.38 30.62
N ARG A 596 -3.74 28.70 30.40
CA ARG A 596 -3.33 29.89 29.63
C ARG A 596 -3.85 29.86 28.19
N PHE A 597 -3.81 28.70 27.55
CA PHE A 597 -4.39 28.52 26.22
C PHE A 597 -5.89 28.83 26.20
N LEU A 598 -6.64 28.28 27.16
CA LEU A 598 -8.08 28.53 27.28
C LEU A 598 -8.38 30.01 27.57
N GLU A 599 -7.62 30.68 28.43
CA GLU A 599 -7.79 32.12 28.71
C GLU A 599 -7.56 32.98 27.46
N ARG A 600 -6.57 32.61 26.62
CA ARG A 600 -6.21 33.35 25.41
C ARG A 600 -7.21 33.15 24.27
N ASP A 601 -7.61 31.90 24.00
CA ASP A 601 -8.42 31.53 22.82
C ASP A 601 -9.93 31.42 23.11
N GLY A 602 -10.37 31.87 24.30
CA GLY A 602 -11.79 32.09 24.61
C GLY A 602 -12.53 30.92 25.28
N GLY A 603 -11.83 30.12 26.09
CA GLY A 603 -12.37 28.97 26.81
C GLY A 603 -12.73 27.80 25.88
N PRO A 604 -13.23 26.67 26.42
CA PRO A 604 -13.90 25.70 25.57
C PRO A 604 -15.06 26.42 24.89
N LYS A 605 -15.04 26.49 23.56
CA LYS A 605 -16.22 26.91 22.79
C LYS A 605 -17.34 25.98 23.27
N GLY A 606 -18.36 26.54 23.93
CA GLY A 606 -19.33 25.79 24.74
C GLY A 606 -19.91 24.56 24.03
N PRO A 607 -20.50 23.61 24.78
CA PRO A 607 -20.87 22.29 24.27
C PRO A 607 -21.62 22.45 22.94
N ALA A 608 -20.99 22.03 21.85
CA ALA A 608 -21.68 21.89 20.59
C ALA A 608 -22.89 20.99 20.83
N ALA A 609 -24.06 21.38 20.31
CA ALA A 609 -25.28 20.59 20.41
C ALA A 609 -24.94 19.11 20.18
N ALA A 610 -25.30 18.26 21.15
CA ALA A 610 -25.02 16.85 21.09
C ALA A 610 -25.51 16.33 19.73
N VAL A 611 -24.58 15.97 18.85
CA VAL A 611 -24.94 15.24 17.63
C VAL A 611 -25.60 13.96 18.15
N PRO A 612 -26.87 13.68 17.81
CA PRO A 612 -27.57 12.52 18.34
C PRO A 612 -26.69 11.29 18.12
N SER A 613 -26.44 10.55 19.20
CA SER A 613 -25.72 9.28 19.18
C SER A 613 -26.55 8.29 18.38
N THR A 614 -26.40 8.36 17.06
CA THR A 614 -26.99 7.42 16.14
C THR A 614 -26.22 6.11 16.34
N PRO A 615 -26.90 4.96 16.50
CA PRO A 615 -26.23 3.68 16.57
C PRO A 615 -25.29 3.52 15.37
N PRO A 616 -24.14 2.87 15.56
CA PRO A 616 -23.10 2.79 14.53
C PRO A 616 -23.71 2.31 13.22
N ALA A 617 -23.50 3.09 12.15
CA ALA A 617 -23.59 2.50 10.83
C ALA A 617 -22.60 1.33 10.78
N ASP A 618 -23.07 0.19 10.31
CA ASP A 618 -22.24 -0.98 10.03
C ASP A 618 -21.01 -0.48 9.26
N LEU A 619 -19.82 -1.01 9.56
CA LEU A 619 -18.51 -0.51 9.11
C LEU A 619 -18.34 -0.47 7.58
N GLY A 620 -19.39 -0.77 6.83
CA GLY A 620 -19.41 -1.00 5.41
C GLY A 620 -18.53 -2.20 5.16
N SER A 621 -19.13 -3.37 4.92
CA SER A 621 -18.32 -4.43 4.31
C SER A 621 -17.72 -3.86 3.02
N PRO A 622 -16.38 -3.83 2.87
CA PRO A 622 -15.76 -3.37 1.64
C PRO A 622 -16.42 -4.12 0.49
N PRO A 623 -16.64 -3.47 -0.66
CA PRO A 623 -17.37 -4.08 -1.75
C PRO A 623 -16.75 -5.42 -2.08
N PRO A 624 -17.57 -6.45 -2.38
CA PRO A 624 -17.07 -7.78 -2.70
C PRO A 624 -16.32 -7.70 -4.02
N GLU A 625 -15.03 -7.36 -3.96
CA GLU A 625 -14.14 -7.64 -5.07
C GLU A 625 -14.13 -9.15 -5.28
N SER A 626 -14.00 -9.56 -6.54
CA SER A 626 -13.85 -10.97 -6.86
C SER A 626 -12.59 -11.51 -6.16
N LEU A 627 -12.77 -12.45 -5.22
CA LEU A 627 -11.68 -13.16 -4.53
C LEU A 627 -10.62 -13.66 -5.51
N ARG A 628 -11.03 -14.02 -6.74
CA ARG A 628 -10.15 -14.45 -7.82
C ARG A 628 -9.16 -13.38 -8.29
N LYS A 629 -9.59 -12.11 -8.44
CA LYS A 629 -8.70 -11.01 -8.84
C LYS A 629 -7.68 -10.72 -7.73
N GLN A 630 -8.14 -10.59 -6.48
CA GLN A 630 -7.25 -10.39 -5.33
C GLN A 630 -6.23 -11.53 -5.23
N LEU A 631 -6.69 -12.79 -5.31
CA LEU A 631 -5.81 -13.96 -5.28
C LEU A 631 -4.77 -13.91 -6.40
N SER A 632 -5.16 -13.61 -7.64
CA SER A 632 -4.23 -13.50 -8.78
C SER A 632 -3.20 -12.39 -8.59
N THR A 633 -3.62 -11.21 -8.13
CA THR A 633 -2.72 -10.09 -7.85
C THR A 633 -1.72 -10.42 -6.75
N ILE A 634 -2.17 -10.99 -5.64
CA ILE A 634 -1.30 -11.40 -4.52
C ILE A 634 -0.36 -12.53 -4.95
N ALA A 635 -0.83 -13.51 -5.74
CA ALA A 635 0.00 -14.61 -6.23
C ALA A 635 1.11 -14.11 -7.16
N ARG A 636 0.79 -13.23 -8.13
CA ARG A 636 1.79 -12.58 -9.00
C ARG A 636 2.80 -11.76 -8.20
N ARG A 637 2.32 -11.00 -7.21
CA ARG A 637 3.18 -10.25 -6.30
C ARG A 637 4.10 -11.19 -5.53
N GLN A 638 3.60 -12.29 -4.99
CA GLN A 638 4.38 -13.27 -4.24
C GLN A 638 5.50 -13.88 -5.07
N VAL A 639 5.20 -14.34 -6.29
CA VAL A 639 6.21 -14.85 -7.23
C VAL A 639 7.27 -13.78 -7.49
N ARG A 640 6.85 -12.52 -7.70
CA ARG A 640 7.78 -11.42 -7.94
C ARG A 640 8.65 -11.10 -6.73
N LEU A 641 8.11 -11.16 -5.51
CA LEU A 641 8.86 -10.94 -4.27
C LEU A 641 9.96 -11.99 -4.10
N ILE A 642 9.62 -13.27 -4.32
CA ILE A 642 10.59 -14.38 -4.26
C ILE A 642 11.72 -14.10 -5.26
N VAL A 643 11.40 -13.94 -6.54
CA VAL A 643 12.38 -13.77 -7.63
C VAL A 643 13.24 -12.50 -7.49
N SER A 644 12.69 -11.43 -6.88
CA SER A 644 13.41 -10.17 -6.70
C SER A 644 14.49 -10.21 -5.60
N ASP A 645 14.38 -11.13 -4.63
CA ASP A 645 15.44 -11.35 -3.65
C ASP A 645 16.51 -12.29 -4.24
N ARG A 646 17.53 -11.71 -4.91
CA ARG A 646 18.55 -12.49 -5.65
C ARG A 646 19.29 -13.48 -4.75
N GLY A 647 19.72 -13.06 -3.57
CA GLY A 647 20.52 -13.91 -2.68
C GLY A 647 19.71 -15.10 -2.19
N TYR A 648 18.49 -14.83 -1.71
CA TYR A 648 17.60 -15.86 -1.21
C TYR A 648 17.02 -16.75 -2.33
N SER A 649 16.68 -16.18 -3.49
CA SER A 649 16.26 -16.93 -4.69
C SER A 649 17.31 -17.92 -5.16
N VAL A 650 18.58 -17.49 -5.25
CA VAL A 650 19.68 -18.39 -5.66
C VAL A 650 19.84 -19.50 -4.64
N PHE A 651 19.81 -19.18 -3.34
CA PHE A 651 19.85 -20.18 -2.29
C PHE A 651 18.72 -21.21 -2.43
N LEU A 652 17.46 -20.77 -2.58
CA LEU A 652 16.31 -21.67 -2.75
C LEU A 652 16.37 -22.49 -4.04
N ALA A 653 16.90 -21.92 -5.13
CA ALA A 653 17.05 -22.61 -6.40
C ALA A 653 18.13 -23.71 -6.34
N VAL A 654 19.22 -23.48 -5.61
CA VAL A 654 20.34 -24.43 -5.46
C VAL A 654 20.01 -25.52 -4.42
N LEU A 655 19.18 -25.21 -3.42
CA LEU A 655 18.84 -26.10 -2.32
C LEU A 655 18.40 -27.54 -2.73
N PRO A 656 17.48 -27.75 -3.69
CA PRO A 656 17.10 -29.11 -4.11
C PRO A 656 18.24 -29.89 -4.77
N PHE A 657 19.19 -29.20 -5.42
CA PHE A 657 20.37 -29.84 -6.00
C PHE A 657 21.33 -30.29 -4.89
N ILE A 658 21.51 -29.48 -3.85
CA ILE A 658 22.32 -29.86 -2.68
C ILE A 658 21.72 -31.10 -2.01
N VAL A 659 20.42 -31.10 -1.73
CA VAL A 659 19.72 -32.24 -1.10
C VAL A 659 19.83 -33.50 -1.97
N GLY A 660 19.59 -33.38 -3.28
CA GLY A 660 19.74 -34.49 -4.22
C GLY A 660 21.18 -35.02 -4.28
N ALA A 661 22.17 -34.13 -4.37
CA ALA A 661 23.58 -34.49 -4.45
C ALA A 661 24.11 -35.14 -3.15
N LEU A 662 23.69 -34.65 -1.98
CA LEU A 662 24.04 -35.26 -0.69
C LEU A 662 23.57 -36.71 -0.62
N SER A 663 22.40 -37.01 -1.17
CA SER A 663 21.88 -38.38 -1.23
C SER A 663 22.73 -39.31 -2.10
N LEU A 664 23.49 -38.78 -3.07
CA LEU A 664 24.42 -39.57 -3.90
C LEU A 664 25.67 -40.00 -3.12
N THR A 665 25.98 -39.37 -2.00
CA THR A 665 27.15 -39.70 -1.16
C THR A 665 26.96 -40.95 -0.30
N VAL A 666 25.72 -41.44 -0.18
CA VAL A 666 25.40 -42.67 0.54
C VAL A 666 26.17 -43.83 -0.06
N LYS A 667 26.78 -44.71 0.75
CA LYS A 667 27.50 -45.89 0.25
C LYS A 667 26.53 -46.95 -0.26
N GLY A 668 26.90 -47.62 -1.34
CA GLY A 668 26.13 -48.69 -1.98
C GLY A 668 25.81 -48.41 -3.45
N SER A 669 25.42 -49.45 -4.18
CA SER A 669 25.07 -49.42 -5.60
C SER A 669 23.63 -49.86 -5.88
N GLY A 670 22.88 -50.27 -4.84
CA GLY A 670 21.50 -50.74 -4.97
C GLY A 670 20.48 -49.59 -4.98
N GLY A 671 20.86 -48.41 -4.46
CA GLY A 671 20.02 -47.23 -4.43
C GLY A 671 18.72 -47.45 -3.67
N LEU A 672 17.58 -47.19 -4.34
CA LEU A 672 16.24 -47.49 -3.82
C LEU A 672 15.72 -48.88 -4.26
N GLY A 673 16.60 -49.72 -4.81
CA GLY A 673 16.36 -51.14 -5.07
C GLY A 673 16.91 -52.03 -3.96
N MET A 674 17.02 -53.33 -4.24
CA MET A 674 17.55 -54.30 -3.27
C MET A 674 19.00 -53.97 -2.92
N PRO A 675 19.33 -53.74 -1.63
CA PRO A 675 20.69 -53.39 -1.24
C PRO A 675 21.64 -54.58 -1.33
N GLY A 676 22.91 -54.29 -1.63
CA GLY A 676 23.98 -55.28 -1.56
C GLY A 676 24.38 -55.60 -0.10
N PRO A 677 25.10 -56.72 0.13
CA PRO A 677 25.51 -57.15 1.47
C PRO A 677 26.44 -56.14 2.18
N ASP A 678 27.19 -55.34 1.43
CA ASP A 678 28.12 -54.34 1.97
C ASP A 678 27.43 -53.06 2.46
N ALA A 679 26.16 -52.85 2.09
CA ALA A 679 25.38 -51.65 2.44
C ALA A 679 23.88 -51.97 2.64
N PRO A 680 23.51 -52.84 3.61
CA PRO A 680 22.13 -53.34 3.78
C PRO A 680 21.12 -52.25 4.18
N THR A 681 21.59 -51.08 4.65
CA THR A 681 20.77 -49.93 5.07
C THR A 681 20.84 -48.76 4.07
N GLU A 682 21.37 -48.97 2.87
CA GLU A 682 21.47 -47.92 1.83
C GLU A 682 20.12 -47.20 1.57
N PRO A 683 18.98 -47.90 1.34
CA PRO A 683 17.69 -47.25 1.11
C PRO A 683 17.22 -46.38 2.29
N GLN A 684 17.57 -46.76 3.53
CA GLN A 684 17.24 -45.99 4.73
C GLN A 684 17.92 -44.63 4.73
N TYR A 685 19.23 -44.58 4.46
CA TYR A 685 19.97 -43.32 4.46
C TYR A 685 19.52 -42.41 3.30
N ILE A 686 19.28 -42.97 2.12
CA ILE A 686 18.72 -42.19 0.99
C ILE A 686 17.36 -41.60 1.38
N MET A 687 16.49 -42.39 2.04
CA MET A 687 15.18 -41.90 2.42
C MET A 687 15.21 -40.83 3.51
N VAL A 688 16.06 -41.00 4.53
CA VAL A 688 16.24 -39.99 5.57
C VAL A 688 16.74 -38.68 4.95
N LEU A 689 17.74 -38.73 4.08
CA LEU A 689 18.27 -37.53 3.43
C LEU A 689 17.23 -36.85 2.53
N LEU A 690 16.44 -37.63 1.77
CA LEU A 690 15.44 -37.08 0.87
C LEU A 690 14.25 -36.46 1.62
N ILE A 691 13.72 -37.13 2.66
CA ILE A 691 12.57 -36.63 3.44
C ILE A 691 12.97 -35.46 4.34
N ILE A 692 14.10 -35.53 5.03
CA ILE A 692 14.58 -34.41 5.87
C ILE A 692 15.02 -33.24 4.99
N GLY A 693 15.59 -33.53 3.82
CA GLY A 693 15.83 -32.53 2.79
C GLY A 693 14.53 -31.86 2.31
N ALA A 694 13.46 -32.61 2.07
CA ALA A 694 12.14 -32.07 1.73
C ALA A 694 11.56 -31.20 2.84
N VAL A 695 11.69 -31.63 4.10
CA VAL A 695 11.31 -30.83 5.28
C VAL A 695 12.07 -29.51 5.33
N PHE A 696 13.39 -29.57 5.13
CA PHE A 696 14.24 -28.38 5.14
C PHE A 696 13.89 -27.44 4.00
N MET A 697 13.77 -27.94 2.77
CA MET A 697 13.37 -27.16 1.59
C MET A 697 12.02 -26.47 1.80
N GLY A 698 11.00 -27.23 2.21
CA GLY A 698 9.67 -26.70 2.45
C GLY A 698 9.66 -25.63 3.55
N THR A 699 10.22 -25.92 4.72
CA THR A 699 10.24 -24.97 5.85
C THR A 699 11.05 -23.72 5.51
N ALA A 700 12.21 -23.89 4.85
CA ALA A 700 13.08 -22.78 4.47
C ALA A 700 12.43 -21.83 3.47
N LEU A 701 11.51 -22.31 2.61
CA LEU A 701 10.80 -21.53 1.59
C LEU A 701 9.88 -20.45 2.17
N THR A 702 9.31 -20.68 3.36
CA THR A 702 8.20 -19.86 3.89
C THR A 702 8.44 -19.24 5.26
N ILE A 703 9.45 -19.69 6.01
CA ILE A 703 9.61 -19.29 7.42
C ILE A 703 9.83 -17.77 7.63
N ARG A 704 10.35 -17.07 6.61
CA ARG A 704 10.60 -15.61 6.65
C ARG A 704 9.43 -14.74 6.20
N ASP A 705 8.40 -15.36 5.62
CA ASP A 705 7.46 -14.69 4.74
C ASP A 705 6.46 -13.76 5.48
N LEU A 706 5.82 -14.25 6.55
CA LEU A 706 4.74 -13.49 7.22
C LEU A 706 5.26 -12.38 8.15
N ILE A 707 6.48 -12.50 8.68
CA ILE A 707 7.02 -11.53 9.65
C ILE A 707 7.23 -10.17 9.01
N GLY A 708 7.93 -10.14 7.86
CA GLY A 708 8.21 -8.90 7.14
C GLY A 708 6.99 -8.27 6.48
N GLU A 709 5.99 -9.10 6.12
CA GLU A 709 4.78 -8.62 5.44
C GLU A 709 3.64 -8.22 6.38
N ARG A 710 3.66 -8.62 7.65
CA ARG A 710 2.57 -8.37 8.60
C ARG A 710 2.12 -6.90 8.64
N PRO A 711 3.00 -5.88 8.67
CA PRO A 711 2.57 -4.48 8.65
C PRO A 711 1.86 -4.10 7.35
N ILE A 712 2.34 -4.61 6.21
CA ILE A 712 1.76 -4.36 4.88
C ILE A 712 0.38 -5.01 4.80
N PHE A 713 0.27 -6.29 5.18
CA PHE A 713 -0.98 -7.03 5.17
C PHE A 713 -2.07 -6.36 6.02
N LYS A 714 -1.76 -5.94 7.25
CA LYS A 714 -2.72 -5.24 8.11
C LYS A 714 -3.27 -3.96 7.47
N ARG A 715 -2.40 -3.21 6.77
CA ARG A 715 -2.79 -1.99 6.07
C ARG A 715 -3.67 -2.30 4.86
N GLU A 716 -3.29 -3.28 4.04
CA GLU A 716 -4.10 -3.67 2.88
C GLU A 716 -5.46 -4.25 3.30
N GLN A 717 -5.50 -4.97 4.42
CA GLN A 717 -6.74 -5.49 5.00
C GLN A 717 -7.68 -4.38 5.47
N ALA A 718 -7.16 -3.27 6.01
CA ALA A 718 -7.98 -2.11 6.39
C ALA A 718 -8.70 -1.46 5.19
N VAL A 719 -8.13 -1.59 3.99
CA VAL A 719 -8.71 -1.04 2.75
C VAL A 719 -9.66 -2.03 2.07
N GLY A 720 -9.60 -3.33 2.41
CA GLY A 720 -10.55 -4.34 1.95
C GLY A 720 -9.94 -5.65 1.43
N LEU A 721 -8.63 -5.88 1.59
CA LEU A 721 -8.01 -7.15 1.21
C LEU A 721 -8.56 -8.32 2.03
N SER A 722 -9.03 -9.37 1.34
CA SER A 722 -9.50 -10.60 1.99
C SER A 722 -8.34 -11.41 2.58
N THR A 723 -8.44 -11.74 3.87
CA THR A 723 -7.49 -12.66 4.55
C THR A 723 -7.44 -14.03 3.88
N VAL A 724 -8.58 -14.50 3.36
CA VAL A 724 -8.68 -15.80 2.68
C VAL A 724 -7.97 -15.73 1.32
N ALA A 725 -8.18 -14.67 0.53
CA ALA A 725 -7.50 -14.50 -0.75
C ALA A 725 -5.99 -14.39 -0.57
N TYR A 726 -5.54 -13.64 0.44
CA TYR A 726 -4.11 -13.51 0.79
C TYR A 726 -3.48 -14.86 1.14
N LEU A 727 -4.11 -15.62 2.04
CA LEU A 727 -3.55 -16.90 2.49
C LEU A 727 -3.58 -17.97 1.38
N LEU A 728 -4.68 -18.08 0.63
CA LEU A 728 -4.78 -19.02 -0.49
C LEU A 728 -3.76 -18.71 -1.59
N ALA A 729 -3.54 -17.42 -1.91
CA ALA A 729 -2.53 -17.02 -2.87
C ALA A 729 -1.12 -17.48 -2.44
N LYS A 730 -0.76 -17.23 -1.16
CA LYS A 730 0.53 -17.65 -0.63
C LYS A 730 0.69 -19.17 -0.61
N VAL A 731 -0.28 -19.89 -0.06
CA VAL A 731 -0.25 -21.37 -0.02
C VAL A 731 -0.12 -21.93 -1.43
N THR A 732 -0.90 -21.44 -2.39
CA THR A 732 -0.84 -21.93 -3.79
C THR A 732 0.55 -21.71 -4.41
N VAL A 733 1.11 -20.50 -4.27
CA VAL A 733 2.45 -20.19 -4.81
C VAL A 733 3.52 -21.07 -4.15
N PHE A 734 3.52 -21.15 -2.82
CA PHE A 734 4.52 -21.96 -2.12
C PHE A 734 4.37 -23.46 -2.36
N CYS A 735 3.15 -23.98 -2.54
CA CYS A 735 2.94 -25.36 -2.95
C CYS A 735 3.57 -25.66 -4.31
N ALA A 736 3.46 -24.73 -5.27
CA ALA A 736 4.07 -24.90 -6.59
C ALA A 736 5.60 -24.94 -6.51
N PHE A 737 6.22 -24.03 -5.75
CA PHE A 737 7.67 -24.02 -5.53
C PHE A 737 8.15 -25.27 -4.77
N ALA A 738 7.45 -25.67 -3.71
CA ALA A 738 7.76 -26.86 -2.92
C ALA A 738 7.68 -28.15 -3.77
N THR A 739 6.66 -28.26 -4.62
CA THR A 739 6.51 -29.38 -5.56
C THR A 739 7.64 -29.43 -6.57
N ALA A 740 8.03 -28.28 -7.14
CA ALA A 740 9.16 -28.20 -8.07
C ALA A 740 10.49 -28.59 -7.41
N GLN A 741 10.75 -28.13 -6.17
CA GLN A 741 11.94 -28.53 -5.41
C GLN A 741 11.94 -30.04 -5.10
N GLY A 742 10.80 -30.59 -4.69
CA GLY A 742 10.63 -32.03 -4.46
C GLY A 742 10.86 -32.86 -5.73
N ALA A 743 10.39 -32.37 -6.89
CA ALA A 743 10.62 -33.00 -8.19
C ALA A 743 12.11 -33.06 -8.53
N ILE A 744 12.83 -31.93 -8.40
CA ILE A 744 14.27 -31.84 -8.70
C ILE A 744 15.08 -32.78 -7.79
N ALA A 745 14.85 -32.74 -6.47
CA ALA A 745 15.58 -33.58 -5.54
C ALA A 745 15.33 -35.08 -5.80
N THR A 746 14.07 -35.47 -6.01
CA THR A 746 13.70 -36.87 -6.31
C THR A 746 14.32 -37.32 -7.64
N PHE A 747 14.27 -36.47 -8.67
CA PHE A 747 14.85 -36.78 -9.99
C PHE A 747 16.36 -37.03 -9.92
N ILE A 748 17.10 -36.19 -9.17
CA ILE A 748 18.55 -36.37 -8.99
C ILE A 748 18.88 -37.69 -8.30
N VAL A 749 18.11 -38.06 -7.27
CA VAL A 749 18.29 -39.35 -6.57
C VAL A 749 18.00 -40.52 -7.51
N ILE A 750 16.88 -40.49 -8.23
CA ILE A 750 16.53 -41.56 -9.18
C ILE A 750 17.60 -41.71 -10.26
N LEU A 751 18.13 -40.59 -10.78
CA LEU A 751 19.15 -40.62 -11.84
C LEU A 751 20.50 -41.11 -11.33
N GLY A 752 20.93 -40.69 -10.15
CA GLY A 752 22.27 -40.99 -9.63
C GLY A 752 22.37 -42.28 -8.81
N LYS A 753 21.28 -42.72 -8.16
CA LYS A 753 21.24 -43.94 -7.33
C LYS A 753 20.34 -45.04 -7.90
N GLY A 754 19.44 -44.73 -8.81
CA GLY A 754 18.40 -45.65 -9.27
C GLY A 754 17.10 -45.49 -8.47
N GLY A 755 15.98 -45.59 -9.18
CA GLY A 755 14.64 -45.50 -8.59
C GLY A 755 14.17 -46.80 -7.91
N PRO A 756 13.00 -46.77 -7.25
CA PRO A 756 12.43 -47.96 -6.63
C PRO A 756 12.16 -49.06 -7.66
N THR A 757 12.60 -50.28 -7.36
CA THR A 757 12.45 -51.44 -8.25
C THR A 757 11.23 -52.29 -7.94
N GLN A 758 10.58 -52.04 -6.80
CA GLN A 758 9.35 -52.71 -6.40
C GLN A 758 8.15 -52.12 -7.16
N GLY A 759 7.03 -52.82 -7.16
CA GLY A 759 5.82 -52.41 -7.87
C GLY A 759 5.32 -51.03 -7.43
N ALA A 760 4.56 -50.36 -8.28
CA ALA A 760 3.90 -49.11 -7.88
C ALA A 760 2.77 -49.42 -6.89
N VAL A 761 2.61 -48.56 -5.88
CA VAL A 761 1.51 -48.63 -4.93
C VAL A 761 0.24 -48.13 -5.60
N MET A 762 0.24 -46.93 -6.19
CA MET A 762 -0.98 -46.26 -6.63
C MET A 762 -1.01 -45.95 -8.13
N PHE A 763 -0.05 -45.18 -8.64
CA PHE A 763 -0.16 -44.55 -9.97
C PHE A 763 0.56 -45.32 -11.08
N GLY A 764 0.84 -46.61 -10.89
CA GLY A 764 1.51 -47.44 -11.89
C GLY A 764 3.01 -47.15 -12.08
N SER A 765 3.56 -46.13 -11.41
CA SER A 765 4.99 -45.84 -11.35
C SER A 765 5.45 -45.59 -9.92
N ALA A 766 6.32 -46.46 -9.39
CA ALA A 766 6.88 -46.32 -8.04
C ALA A 766 7.74 -45.05 -7.89
N ASN A 767 8.40 -44.61 -8.98
CA ASN A 767 9.08 -43.32 -9.05
C ASN A 767 8.13 -42.15 -8.81
N PHE A 768 6.93 -42.22 -9.38
CA PHE A 768 5.93 -41.16 -9.25
C PHE A 768 5.28 -41.17 -7.86
N ASP A 769 4.99 -42.35 -7.30
CA ASP A 769 4.49 -42.50 -5.93
C ASP A 769 5.49 -41.92 -4.90
N LEU A 770 6.79 -42.18 -5.09
CA LEU A 770 7.87 -41.61 -4.29
C LEU A 770 7.96 -40.08 -4.45
N PHE A 771 7.91 -39.58 -5.69
CA PHE A 771 7.89 -38.14 -5.94
C PHE A 771 6.74 -37.45 -5.22
N LEU A 772 5.53 -38.02 -5.27
CA LEU A 772 4.37 -37.46 -4.58
C LEU A 772 4.55 -37.45 -3.05
N ALA A 773 5.15 -38.49 -2.46
CA ALA A 773 5.48 -38.50 -1.03
C ALA A 773 6.46 -37.38 -0.65
N VAL A 774 7.54 -37.22 -1.43
CA VAL A 774 8.55 -36.17 -1.22
C VAL A 774 7.96 -34.77 -1.42
N ALA A 775 7.19 -34.57 -2.49
CA ALA A 775 6.53 -33.30 -2.80
C ALA A 775 5.47 -32.96 -1.73
N GLY A 776 4.64 -33.92 -1.32
CA GLY A 776 3.66 -33.75 -0.25
C GLY A 776 4.30 -33.37 1.08
N THR A 777 5.44 -34.00 1.42
CA THR A 777 6.24 -33.63 2.60
C THR A 777 6.75 -32.20 2.51
N CYS A 778 7.30 -31.82 1.35
CA CYS A 778 7.80 -30.48 1.10
C CYS A 778 6.69 -29.43 1.23
N VAL A 779 5.51 -29.71 0.67
CA VAL A 779 4.31 -28.85 0.75
C VAL A 779 3.85 -28.70 2.21
N ALA A 780 3.63 -29.80 2.92
CA ALA A 780 3.19 -29.75 4.32
C ALA A 780 4.20 -29.01 5.21
N SER A 781 5.49 -29.18 4.94
CA SER A 781 6.57 -28.45 5.63
C SER A 781 6.61 -26.97 5.26
N ALA A 782 6.28 -26.60 4.02
CA ALA A 782 6.14 -25.20 3.63
C ALA A 782 4.95 -24.52 4.34
N VAL A 783 3.83 -25.21 4.52
CA VAL A 783 2.73 -24.66 5.31
C VAL A 783 3.07 -24.59 6.80
N LEU A 784 3.80 -25.58 7.33
CA LEU A 784 4.35 -25.52 8.69
C LEU A 784 5.29 -24.30 8.86
N GLY A 785 6.15 -24.01 7.88
CA GLY A 785 7.00 -22.82 7.90
C GLY A 785 6.19 -21.51 7.94
N LEU A 786 5.05 -21.42 7.24
CA LEU A 786 4.13 -20.29 7.37
C LEU A 786 3.52 -20.21 8.77
N ALA A 787 3.10 -21.34 9.35
CA ALA A 787 2.59 -21.40 10.71
C ALA A 787 3.62 -20.88 11.72
N LEU A 788 4.86 -21.34 11.63
CA LEU A 788 5.97 -20.85 12.45
C LEU A 788 6.23 -19.34 12.25
N SER A 789 6.23 -18.87 11.00
CA SER A 789 6.38 -17.44 10.68
C SER A 789 5.28 -16.58 11.31
N SER A 790 4.06 -17.11 11.43
CA SER A 790 2.94 -16.40 12.06
C SER A 790 3.11 -16.18 13.57
N PHE A 791 3.90 -17.03 14.25
CA PHE A 791 4.18 -16.88 15.69
C PHE A 791 5.39 -15.99 15.98
N ALA A 792 6.36 -15.97 15.08
CA ALA A 792 7.54 -15.14 15.23
C ALA A 792 7.19 -13.64 15.32
N GLN A 793 7.90 -12.94 16.20
CA GLN A 793 7.76 -11.51 16.42
C GLN A 793 8.87 -10.70 15.77
N SER A 794 10.04 -11.31 15.53
CA SER A 794 11.21 -10.66 14.93
C SER A 794 11.93 -11.57 13.94
N ASN A 795 12.76 -10.97 13.08
CA ASN A 795 13.61 -11.72 12.16
C ASN A 795 14.70 -12.56 12.86
N GLU A 796 15.07 -12.18 14.08
CA GLU A 796 16.09 -12.89 14.87
C GLU A 796 15.61 -14.26 15.38
N GLN A 797 14.30 -14.40 15.62
CA GLN A 797 13.69 -15.65 16.08
C GLN A 797 13.61 -16.73 14.99
N ILE A 798 13.77 -16.35 13.72
CA ILE A 798 13.54 -17.25 12.59
C ILE A 798 14.55 -18.41 12.56
N MET A 799 15.84 -18.12 12.73
CA MET A 799 16.88 -19.14 12.60
C MET A 799 16.78 -20.21 13.72
N PRO A 800 16.64 -19.83 15.01
CA PRO A 800 16.41 -20.82 16.06
C PRO A 800 15.14 -21.66 15.82
N MET A 801 14.04 -21.04 15.39
CA MET A 801 12.80 -21.76 15.09
C MET A 801 12.96 -22.75 13.93
N LEU A 802 13.70 -22.36 12.88
CA LEU A 802 14.03 -23.26 11.76
C LEU A 802 14.81 -24.48 12.24
N VAL A 803 15.87 -24.25 13.01
CA VAL A 803 16.74 -25.32 13.52
C VAL A 803 15.97 -26.28 14.42
N VAL A 804 15.20 -25.76 15.39
CA VAL A 804 14.39 -26.58 16.29
C VAL A 804 13.33 -27.38 15.51
N SER A 805 12.69 -26.77 14.52
CA SER A 805 11.72 -27.46 13.66
C SER A 805 12.36 -28.62 12.89
N ILE A 806 13.51 -28.41 12.26
CA ILE A 806 14.22 -29.45 11.49
C ILE A 806 14.72 -30.56 12.42
N MET A 807 15.34 -30.23 13.55
CA MET A 807 15.83 -31.22 14.51
C MET A 807 14.69 -32.05 15.11
N SER A 808 13.57 -31.43 15.44
CA SER A 808 12.37 -32.12 15.89
C SER A 808 11.86 -33.11 14.83
N GLN A 809 11.78 -32.68 13.57
CA GLN A 809 11.33 -33.54 12.47
C GLN A 809 12.30 -34.68 12.16
N LEU A 810 13.62 -34.46 12.29
CA LEU A 810 14.62 -35.52 12.16
C LEU A 810 14.43 -36.64 13.19
N VAL A 811 14.13 -36.26 14.43
CA VAL A 811 13.91 -37.20 15.54
C VAL A 811 12.55 -37.90 15.41
N LEU A 812 11.50 -37.16 15.05
CA LEU A 812 10.12 -37.64 15.07
C LEU A 812 9.67 -38.30 13.76
N ALA A 813 10.44 -38.24 12.68
CA ALA A 813 10.10 -38.87 11.40
C ALA A 813 10.01 -40.40 11.47
N GLY A 814 10.70 -41.04 12.43
CA GLY A 814 10.75 -42.50 12.57
C GLY A 814 11.89 -43.20 11.81
N GLY A 815 12.57 -42.48 10.90
CA GLY A 815 13.59 -43.07 10.03
C GLY A 815 14.95 -43.35 10.66
N MET A 816 15.44 -42.49 11.57
CA MET A 816 16.69 -42.73 12.32
C MET A 816 16.45 -43.27 13.73
N ILE A 817 15.41 -42.75 14.38
CA ILE A 817 15.04 -43.12 15.74
C ILE A 817 13.66 -43.78 15.64
N PRO A 818 13.52 -45.05 16.07
CA PRO A 818 12.23 -45.70 16.10
C PRO A 818 11.27 -44.96 17.03
N VAL A 819 10.14 -44.53 16.48
CA VAL A 819 9.10 -43.80 17.21
C VAL A 819 7.93 -44.74 17.57
N THR A 820 7.64 -45.73 16.73
CA THR A 820 6.54 -46.67 16.93
C THR A 820 6.71 -47.51 18.20
N GLY A 821 5.61 -47.70 18.94
CA GLY A 821 5.60 -48.46 20.21
C GLY A 821 6.14 -47.71 21.43
N ARG A 822 6.51 -46.43 21.28
CA ARG A 822 6.95 -45.56 22.40
C ARG A 822 5.87 -44.54 22.75
N ALA A 823 5.12 -44.82 23.82
CA ALA A 823 4.08 -43.93 24.32
C ALA A 823 4.63 -42.52 24.60
N GLY A 824 3.87 -41.50 24.22
CA GLY A 824 4.26 -40.08 24.26
C GLY A 824 5.03 -39.63 23.02
N LEU A 825 6.03 -40.39 22.57
CA LEU A 825 6.83 -40.04 21.40
C LEU A 825 6.06 -40.27 20.09
N ALA A 826 5.26 -41.34 20.03
CA ALA A 826 4.44 -41.67 18.87
C ALA A 826 3.36 -40.61 18.59
N GLU A 827 2.68 -40.16 19.64
CA GLU A 827 1.64 -39.14 19.57
C GLU A 827 2.24 -37.77 19.21
N ALA A 828 3.43 -37.45 19.75
CA ALA A 828 4.15 -36.23 19.39
C ALA A 828 4.57 -36.19 17.90
N ALA A 829 4.83 -37.35 17.28
CA ALA A 829 5.19 -37.41 15.87
C ALA A 829 4.02 -37.16 14.92
N TRP A 830 2.77 -37.35 15.34
CA TRP A 830 1.59 -37.16 14.48
C TRP A 830 1.42 -35.74 13.97
N VAL A 831 1.94 -34.75 14.70
CA VAL A 831 1.89 -33.35 14.30
C VAL A 831 3.09 -32.92 13.45
N THR A 832 3.92 -33.85 12.97
CA THR A 832 5.10 -33.54 12.16
C THR A 832 4.95 -34.02 10.72
N PRO A 833 5.16 -33.15 9.71
CA PRO A 833 5.13 -33.57 8.30
C PRO A 833 6.15 -34.66 7.98
N GLY A 834 7.34 -34.59 8.59
CA GLY A 834 8.40 -35.59 8.40
C GLY A 834 7.96 -37.03 8.71
N ARG A 835 7.08 -37.25 9.71
CA ARG A 835 6.58 -38.58 10.08
C ARG A 835 5.76 -39.21 8.96
N TRP A 836 4.74 -38.50 8.49
CA TRP A 836 3.84 -38.97 7.43
C TRP A 836 4.54 -39.00 6.07
N GLY A 837 5.45 -38.05 5.84
CA GLY A 837 6.32 -38.05 4.66
C GLY A 837 7.22 -39.26 4.56
N TYR A 838 7.89 -39.61 5.66
CA TYR A 838 8.73 -40.80 5.73
C TYR A 838 7.91 -42.07 5.57
N ALA A 839 6.73 -42.16 6.20
CA ALA A 839 5.83 -43.29 6.05
C ALA A 839 5.34 -43.48 4.60
N ALA A 840 4.85 -42.41 3.95
CA ALA A 840 4.43 -42.45 2.55
C ALA A 840 5.59 -42.84 1.60
N GLY A 841 6.79 -42.30 1.83
CA GLY A 841 7.98 -42.67 1.06
C GLY A 841 8.41 -44.12 1.27
N ALA A 842 8.40 -44.58 2.53
CA ALA A 842 8.73 -45.96 2.90
C ALA A 842 7.74 -46.97 2.29
N SER A 843 6.45 -46.66 2.34
CA SER A 843 5.41 -47.43 1.67
C SER A 843 5.62 -47.44 0.16
N ALA A 844 5.96 -46.30 -0.47
CA ALA A 844 6.19 -46.21 -1.92
C ALA A 844 7.34 -47.09 -2.42
N ILE A 845 8.40 -47.28 -1.64
CA ILE A 845 9.58 -48.07 -2.04
C ILE A 845 9.59 -49.52 -1.53
N ASP A 846 8.59 -49.92 -0.73
CA ASP A 846 8.56 -51.20 0.01
C ASP A 846 9.73 -51.34 1.00
N PHE A 847 9.85 -50.36 1.89
CA PHE A 847 10.96 -50.24 2.83
C PHE A 847 11.15 -51.49 3.70
N ASN A 848 10.07 -52.09 4.20
CA ASN A 848 10.11 -53.27 5.06
C ASN A 848 10.76 -54.49 4.38
N LYS A 849 10.73 -54.54 3.05
CA LYS A 849 11.41 -55.57 2.25
C LYS A 849 12.86 -55.19 1.94
N LEU A 850 13.11 -53.92 1.64
CA LEU A 850 14.44 -53.42 1.28
C LEU A 850 15.40 -53.37 2.47
N VAL A 851 14.91 -52.99 3.65
CA VAL A 851 15.73 -52.80 4.86
C VAL A 851 15.29 -53.79 5.93
N ASN A 852 15.78 -55.02 5.82
CA ASN A 852 15.44 -56.12 6.72
C ASN A 852 16.63 -56.46 7.65
N VAL A 853 16.96 -55.55 8.55
CA VAL A 853 18.01 -55.72 9.57
C VAL A 853 17.42 -55.71 10.98
N PRO A 854 17.89 -56.54 11.93
CA PRO A 854 17.29 -56.67 13.27
C PRO A 854 17.22 -55.38 14.09
N GLN A 855 18.10 -54.42 13.81
CA GLN A 855 18.21 -53.16 14.54
C GLN A 855 17.10 -52.16 14.19
N ILE A 856 16.40 -52.38 13.07
CA ILE A 856 15.35 -51.47 12.57
C ILE A 856 14.00 -52.16 12.73
N PRO A 857 13.16 -51.71 13.67
CA PRO A 857 11.84 -52.31 13.87
C PRO A 857 10.93 -52.02 12.67
N LYS A 858 10.06 -52.97 12.34
CA LYS A 858 9.06 -52.81 11.29
C LYS A 858 7.92 -51.95 11.81
N ASP A 859 7.58 -50.93 11.06
CA ASP A 859 6.46 -50.03 11.33
C ASP A 859 5.31 -50.37 10.38
N HIS A 860 4.09 -50.45 10.92
CA HIS A 860 2.90 -50.73 10.11
C HIS A 860 2.61 -49.62 9.08
N LEU A 861 3.04 -48.38 9.35
CA LEU A 861 2.89 -47.28 8.41
C LEU A 861 3.84 -47.40 7.20
N TRP A 862 4.75 -48.37 7.19
CA TRP A 862 5.68 -48.58 6.08
C TRP A 862 5.23 -49.70 5.15
N ASP A 863 4.09 -50.35 5.41
CA ASP A 863 3.65 -51.46 4.57
C ASP A 863 3.30 -50.97 3.17
N HIS A 864 3.79 -51.70 2.17
CA HIS A 864 3.65 -51.41 0.75
C HIS A 864 2.22 -51.70 0.26
N THR A 865 1.27 -50.85 0.65
CA THR A 865 -0.16 -51.02 0.30
C THR A 865 -0.80 -49.68 -0.07
N LYS A 866 -1.79 -49.75 -0.98
CA LYS A 866 -2.58 -48.58 -1.41
C LYS A 866 -3.24 -47.84 -0.25
N GLY A 867 -3.76 -48.59 0.72
CA GLY A 867 -4.48 -48.03 1.86
C GLY A 867 -3.59 -47.19 2.76
N ILE A 868 -2.39 -47.69 3.06
CA ILE A 868 -1.45 -47.00 3.95
C ILE A 868 -0.84 -45.78 3.28
N TRP A 869 -0.38 -45.91 2.03
CA TRP A 869 0.14 -44.76 1.28
C TRP A 869 -0.90 -43.63 1.15
N LEU A 870 -2.16 -43.97 0.85
CA LEU A 870 -3.25 -42.98 0.80
C LEU A 870 -3.54 -42.35 2.16
N PHE A 871 -3.46 -43.14 3.23
CA PHE A 871 -3.65 -42.64 4.59
C PHE A 871 -2.57 -41.62 4.96
N ASP A 872 -1.30 -41.93 4.71
CA ASP A 872 -0.18 -41.04 5.02
C ASP A 872 -0.23 -39.73 4.20
N MET A 873 -0.54 -39.84 2.90
CA MET A 873 -0.76 -38.67 2.05
C MET A 873 -1.98 -37.84 2.48
N GLY A 874 -3.04 -38.51 2.93
CA GLY A 874 -4.21 -37.87 3.54
C GLY A 874 -3.85 -37.11 4.82
N MET A 875 -2.98 -37.68 5.66
CA MET A 875 -2.50 -37.03 6.88
C MET A 875 -1.62 -35.81 6.58
N LEU A 876 -0.76 -35.86 5.56
CA LEU A 876 -0.02 -34.68 5.09
C LEU A 876 -0.95 -33.56 4.61
N ALA A 877 -2.00 -33.90 3.87
CA ALA A 877 -3.01 -32.92 3.44
C ALA A 877 -3.79 -32.34 4.63
N LEU A 878 -4.18 -33.18 5.60
CA LEU A 878 -4.88 -32.76 6.82
C LEU A 878 -4.01 -31.82 7.66
N LEU A 879 -2.72 -32.13 7.85
CA LEU A 879 -1.78 -31.24 8.53
C LEU A 879 -1.64 -29.91 7.80
N SER A 880 -1.56 -29.92 6.46
CA SER A 880 -1.49 -28.70 5.65
C SER A 880 -2.74 -27.83 5.85
N VAL A 881 -3.93 -28.43 5.88
CA VAL A 881 -5.18 -27.69 6.18
C VAL A 881 -5.16 -27.15 7.61
N PHE A 882 -4.77 -27.98 8.59
CA PHE A 882 -4.70 -27.57 10.00
C PHE A 882 -3.76 -26.37 10.21
N TYR A 883 -2.54 -26.42 9.66
CA TYR A 883 -1.60 -25.30 9.74
C TYR A 883 -2.11 -24.05 9.03
N THR A 884 -2.78 -24.21 7.87
CA THR A 884 -3.40 -23.08 7.15
C THR A 884 -4.49 -22.43 8.01
N VAL A 885 -5.35 -23.21 8.65
CA VAL A 885 -6.39 -22.72 9.57
C VAL A 885 -5.75 -22.03 10.78
N LEU A 886 -4.66 -22.58 11.33
CA LEU A 886 -3.92 -21.96 12.42
C LEU A 886 -3.38 -20.58 12.02
N VAL A 887 -2.75 -20.48 10.84
CA VAL A 887 -2.25 -19.20 10.31
C VAL A 887 -3.40 -18.22 10.15
N TRP A 888 -4.51 -18.64 9.51
CA TRP A 888 -5.69 -17.82 9.33
C TRP A 888 -6.25 -17.28 10.66
N TRP A 889 -6.37 -18.14 11.67
CA TRP A 889 -6.83 -17.76 13.00
C TRP A 889 -5.91 -16.72 13.66
N LYS A 890 -4.60 -16.82 13.41
CA LYS A 890 -3.60 -15.91 13.99
C LYS A 890 -3.53 -14.55 13.29
N ILE A 891 -3.70 -14.51 11.97
CA ILE A 891 -3.53 -13.27 11.18
C ILE A 891 -4.81 -12.47 10.99
N ARG A 892 -6.00 -13.07 11.16
CA ARG A 892 -7.28 -12.34 11.03
C ARG A 892 -7.37 -11.21 12.05
N LEU A 893 -7.87 -10.05 11.64
CA LEU A 893 -8.20 -8.97 12.57
C LEU A 893 -9.33 -9.46 13.49
N LYS A 894 -9.16 -9.27 14.80
CA LYS A 894 -10.30 -9.32 15.73
C LYS A 894 -11.13 -8.08 15.41
N ARG A 895 -12.29 -8.30 14.78
CA ARG A 895 -13.26 -7.24 14.50
C ARG A 895 -13.85 -6.73 15.79
#